data_AF-A0A6C2UER9-F1
#
_entry.id   AF-A0A6C2UER9-F1
#
_cell.length_a   1.000
_cell.length_b   1.000
_cell.length_c   1.000
_cell.angle_alpha   90.00
_cell.angle_beta   90.00
_cell.angle_gamma   90.00
#
_symmetry.space_group_name_H-M   'P 1'
#
loop_
_entity.id
_entity.type
_entity.pdbx_description
1 polymer ?
#
loop_
_entity_poly.entity_id
_entity_poly.type
_entity_poly.pdbx_seq_one_letter_code
_entity_poly.pdbx_strand_id
1 'polypeptide(L)'
;MRRTGILAGALLLAVVANAATVTFIGTNGAAWNVDGNWSDGVVPDASDTAQINSGSIVNFDYGSGWPAANAIAVNVDGTVTAANPVRSWATVWNFGSTATLDGATWLTLQGGGSAFLFDSGATLTNITGSMELNGNADVTLGFNLDAGGFQQLTASTLQINGYVGQTILVDMAAYTGPTQNIPLIEFTNPGGSPTVTAAQFQTLNLIVTNNGGYPASLVWDEEDDSIVLDMGVIDYDITWDGEAGDSLWASASNWTGNTLPSNGDIIGIDDATVEAIEFLPGQSMIYLNGTSTLTGGLVRAQGSTFYVGSQAVLTGGFWDFDNGSAVFEDGASVTMSQWEFKNDNHLNFNLSASGFSTLTPGSLVGSGTINSNDAFMVDMADFTGPAQNLTLVDFSNGGGLTDVQFQTANLIVTNEGSYEANLIWDESTASIKLDMGVVEYDVTWDGEAGDDLWSNATNWTGDTLPTAGEVIGIDGSNVTWDVLAASGNLPASCELHLTGAAILNLTTTLRANNSTVYVGSSASLTGSGAFVAESGNFIFEAGSTVNLSGNSFMGSGAGLTFNLNIGGFTTLQAGNLFLNGSAANISNSTFIVDMEDFDGAPQNISLIDFSAGAEGGSLTDAQFQTAALMVTNDSGYGASLVWDEAEDRIILDMNAVAYDVAWDGEGIGDFWSNPTNWTGDTLPGSGDVIGIHNASVDWDSNAGSDNLPFACEIHLTGTSELESTATLRMANSTINVGANATITGSGFWDCDDGTFVFEDGAAATMNFFEFKDANSLTFNLGASGFTTLTPGNLFGAANIGGDDTFTVDMADYTGGTQAITLMDFSNGGGLTDTQFQTANLVITNEGSYTADLEWDAGTASIILEVLDGDPAPVADDQTVYISGSSVAITLTATDPEGDPLSWAIVDAPAFGSLSGTAPDLTYTPTGATVADSFTFTAFDGSSLSNTGTVTILPTVQFIESGSAPNTDVLVSVLPGSPGVNPEAPLLWSTGDAGLGQSFRFASDTTLNAITIQKFGDASFDSDEHVLKLWIGEYDTDDSIDEGYPATTHSVGATLHTQYIDLSGQNFTSNNYYTITLSSGVSLSADVEYGFELAFTAQDTDNRFDLVKYYDPAGTGDGIYAGGMTLYQANITGTLPFVSLIDEAWNDLAFVLQGTSAGGADPIGDISLGGLVAGDLVFSWATSLGQTYNVETNADLTTSNWGILETVIGDGGTVTVTNTPGLSELFYKITSP
;
A
#
# COMPACT_ATOMS: atom_id res chain seq x y z
N MET A 1 12.98 29.61 29.51
CA MET A 1 13.19 31.08 29.62
C MET A 1 14.07 31.55 28.47
N ARG A 2 13.67 32.67 27.83
CA ARG A 2 14.51 33.51 26.97
C ARG A 2 15.69 34.13 27.75
N ARG A 3 16.67 34.66 27.01
CA ARG A 3 17.84 35.47 27.42
C ARG A 3 17.62 36.42 28.63
N THR A 4 18.68 36.47 29.45
CA THR A 4 19.14 37.51 30.42
C THR A 4 18.41 37.70 31.76
N GLY A 5 19.11 37.42 32.88
CA GLY A 5 18.94 38.12 34.17
C GLY A 5 18.93 37.29 35.48
N ILE A 6 20.09 37.16 36.13
CA ILE A 6 20.33 37.26 37.60
C ILE A 6 19.72 36.23 38.60
N LEU A 7 20.66 35.52 39.26
CA LEU A 7 20.84 35.12 40.68
C LEU A 7 19.75 34.37 41.50
N ALA A 8 20.24 33.24 42.03
CA ALA A 8 20.15 32.74 43.41
C ALA A 8 18.91 31.95 43.88
N GLY A 9 19.18 30.75 44.42
CA GLY A 9 18.42 30.18 45.53
C GLY A 9 18.07 28.69 45.43
N ALA A 10 18.94 27.86 46.02
CA ALA A 10 18.80 26.46 46.43
C ALA A 10 17.39 25.85 46.61
N LEU A 11 17.23 24.55 46.27
CA LEU A 11 16.95 23.48 47.25
C LEU A 11 17.19 22.06 46.68
N LEU A 12 17.47 21.16 47.61
CA LEU A 12 18.00 19.79 47.60
C LEU A 12 16.87 18.72 47.66
N LEU A 13 16.98 17.58 46.96
CA LEU A 13 16.71 16.17 47.38
C LEU A 13 16.61 15.26 46.12
N ALA A 14 17.49 14.28 45.93
CA ALA A 14 17.41 12.85 46.30
C ALA A 14 16.83 11.97 45.17
N VAL A 15 17.64 11.04 44.65
CA VAL A 15 17.17 9.96 43.76
C VAL A 15 17.71 8.62 44.25
N VAL A 16 16.77 7.70 44.42
CA VAL A 16 16.88 6.29 44.79
C VAL A 16 17.21 5.51 43.51
N ALA A 17 18.21 4.61 43.55
CA ALA A 17 18.64 3.83 42.40
C ALA A 17 17.94 2.46 42.36
N ASN A 18 16.97 2.29 41.47
CA ASN A 18 16.56 1.00 40.92
C ASN A 18 16.65 1.12 39.40
N ALA A 19 17.58 0.36 38.79
CA ALA A 19 17.92 0.48 37.37
C ALA A 19 16.85 -0.17 36.50
N ALA A 20 16.25 0.63 35.61
CA ALA A 20 15.45 0.18 34.50
C ALA A 20 16.34 0.01 33.28
N THR A 21 16.35 -1.15 32.63
CA THR A 21 17.04 -1.33 31.36
C THR A 21 16.23 -0.69 30.23
N VAL A 22 16.63 0.53 29.85
CA VAL A 22 16.28 1.13 28.55
C VAL A 22 17.37 0.74 27.57
N THR A 23 16.99 0.07 26.48
CA THR A 23 17.89 -0.42 25.45
C THR A 23 17.76 0.46 24.21
N PHE A 24 18.77 1.24 23.85
CA PHE A 24 18.77 1.99 22.59
C PHE A 24 19.28 1.09 21.47
N ILE A 25 18.53 1.01 20.37
CA ILE A 25 18.84 0.22 19.18
C ILE A 25 19.17 1.21 18.07
N GLY A 26 20.44 1.29 17.69
CA GLY A 26 20.83 2.04 16.50
C GLY A 26 20.42 1.32 15.21
N THR A 27 20.40 2.03 14.08
CA THR A 27 20.03 1.51 12.74
C THR A 27 20.77 0.25 12.29
N ASN A 28 21.90 -0.07 12.92
CA ASN A 28 22.70 -1.28 12.66
C ASN A 28 22.34 -2.47 13.58
N GLY A 29 21.31 -2.38 14.42
CA GLY A 29 20.87 -3.44 15.33
C GLY A 29 21.70 -3.58 16.61
N ALA A 30 22.57 -2.61 16.92
CA ALA A 30 23.37 -2.60 18.15
C ALA A 30 22.57 -2.05 19.34
N ALA A 31 22.38 -2.89 20.36
CA ALA A 31 21.70 -2.56 21.61
C ALA A 31 22.66 -1.90 22.63
N TRP A 32 22.35 -0.69 23.09
CA TRP A 32 23.05 0.03 24.16
C TRP A 32 22.15 0.11 25.40
N ASN A 33 22.59 -0.46 26.53
CA ASN A 33 21.89 -0.30 27.80
C ASN A 33 22.43 0.92 28.55
N VAL A 34 21.56 1.85 28.93
CA VAL A 34 21.95 3.00 29.75
C VAL A 34 21.49 2.76 31.19
N ASP A 35 22.43 2.50 32.09
CA ASP A 35 22.14 2.47 33.53
C ASP A 35 21.90 3.90 34.04
N GLY A 36 20.76 4.09 34.73
CA GLY A 36 20.20 5.39 35.06
C GLY A 36 21.10 6.38 35.81
N ASN A 37 21.46 7.48 35.16
CA ASN A 37 21.08 8.86 35.52
C ASN A 37 21.65 9.81 34.44
N TRP A 38 20.80 10.40 33.61
CA TRP A 38 21.21 11.28 32.52
C TRP A 38 21.74 12.60 33.07
N SER A 39 23.07 12.68 33.22
CA SER A 39 23.78 13.91 33.53
C SER A 39 24.97 14.22 32.63
N ASP A 40 25.24 13.42 31.59
CA ASP A 40 26.30 13.75 30.62
C ASP A 40 25.93 13.39 29.17
N GLY A 41 25.33 14.35 28.47
CA GLY A 41 25.67 14.75 27.10
C GLY A 41 25.47 13.82 25.89
N VAL A 42 25.23 12.51 26.02
CA VAL A 42 25.00 11.65 24.84
C VAL A 42 23.57 11.84 24.33
N VAL A 43 23.42 12.54 23.22
CA VAL A 43 22.13 12.74 22.52
C VAL A 43 22.05 11.68 21.41
N PRO A 44 21.07 10.76 21.42
CA PRO A 44 20.87 9.79 20.34
C PRO A 44 20.64 10.51 19.01
N ASP A 45 21.06 9.89 17.90
CA ASP A 45 20.91 10.48 16.56
C ASP A 45 19.46 10.31 16.05
N ALA A 46 19.10 11.07 15.01
CA ALA A 46 17.79 11.11 14.34
C ALA A 46 17.34 9.79 13.70
N SER A 47 18.08 8.69 13.91
CA SER A 47 17.79 7.37 13.35
C SER A 47 17.76 6.26 14.40
N ASP A 48 18.02 6.57 15.67
CA ASP A 48 18.02 5.58 16.74
C ASP A 48 16.60 5.26 17.23
N THR A 49 16.36 4.01 17.64
CA THR A 49 15.12 3.56 18.26
C THR A 49 15.36 3.15 19.72
N ALA A 50 14.74 3.80 20.70
CA ALA A 50 14.82 3.38 22.10
C ALA A 50 13.79 2.28 22.39
N GLN A 51 14.17 1.17 23.02
CA GLN A 51 13.28 0.09 23.44
C GLN A 51 13.23 -0.05 24.97
N ILE A 52 12.02 -0.01 25.53
CA ILE A 52 11.73 -0.27 26.94
C ILE A 52 11.09 -1.66 27.03
N ASN A 53 11.85 -2.66 27.44
CA ASN A 53 11.38 -4.05 27.43
C ASN A 53 10.34 -4.35 28.52
N SER A 54 9.48 -5.33 28.25
CA SER A 54 8.47 -5.83 29.20
C SER A 54 9.06 -6.17 30.57
N GLY A 55 8.39 -5.72 31.64
CA GLY A 55 8.85 -5.86 33.03
C GLY A 55 9.87 -4.80 33.50
N SER A 56 10.31 -3.89 32.63
CA SER A 56 11.15 -2.73 33.02
C SER A 56 10.25 -1.59 33.56
N ILE A 57 10.68 -0.88 34.60
CA ILE A 57 10.00 0.32 35.12
C ILE A 57 10.90 1.54 34.94
N VAL A 58 10.64 2.38 33.94
CA VAL A 58 11.46 3.57 33.67
C VAL A 58 10.83 4.81 34.29
N ASN A 59 11.55 5.52 35.17
CA ASN A 59 11.03 6.69 35.86
C ASN A 59 11.47 8.02 35.22
N PHE A 60 10.55 8.77 34.61
CA PHE A 60 10.84 10.06 33.97
C PHE A 60 10.59 11.25 34.92
N ASP A 61 11.66 11.96 35.28
CA ASP A 61 11.61 13.11 36.20
C ASP A 61 12.13 14.43 35.59
N TYR A 62 12.13 14.56 34.26
CA TYR A 62 12.63 15.77 33.57
C TYR A 62 11.51 16.76 33.19
N GLY A 63 11.48 17.91 33.87
CA GLY A 63 10.58 19.05 33.58
C GLY A 63 10.95 19.92 32.37
N SER A 64 11.86 19.47 31.51
CA SER A 64 12.21 20.16 30.27
C SER A 64 12.64 19.17 29.19
N GLY A 65 11.65 18.55 28.56
CA GLY A 65 11.65 18.37 27.12
C GLY A 65 12.77 17.50 26.54
N TRP A 66 12.46 16.23 26.37
CA TRP A 66 13.36 15.22 25.83
C TRP A 66 12.56 14.28 24.91
N PRO A 67 13.10 13.89 23.73
CA PRO A 67 14.36 14.34 23.11
C PRO A 67 14.25 15.73 22.45
N ALA A 68 15.39 16.40 22.25
CA ALA A 68 15.45 17.67 21.53
C ALA A 68 15.76 17.45 20.04
N ALA A 69 14.78 17.77 19.20
CA ALA A 69 14.89 18.23 17.81
C ALA A 69 15.28 17.28 16.66
N ASN A 70 15.58 16.00 16.89
CA ASN A 70 15.90 15.02 15.84
C ASN A 70 15.13 13.69 16.07
N ALA A 71 14.56 13.08 15.02
CA ALA A 71 13.52 12.03 15.12
C ALA A 71 14.01 10.67 15.66
N ILE A 72 13.79 10.42 16.94
CA ILE A 72 14.00 9.12 17.60
C ILE A 72 12.65 8.40 17.70
N ALA A 73 12.61 7.10 17.36
CA ALA A 73 11.47 6.23 17.66
C ALA A 73 11.63 5.61 19.06
N VAL A 74 10.57 5.47 19.86
CA VAL A 74 10.62 4.90 21.22
C VAL A 74 9.61 3.77 21.33
N ASN A 75 10.06 2.52 21.28
CA ASN A 75 9.24 1.33 21.47
C ASN A 75 9.13 0.98 22.97
N VAL A 76 7.93 0.75 23.47
CA VAL A 76 7.66 0.50 24.89
C VAL A 76 6.83 -0.76 25.02
N ASP A 77 7.40 -1.82 25.59
CA ASP A 77 6.72 -3.07 25.96
C ASP A 77 6.61 -3.24 27.49
N GLY A 78 7.21 -2.34 28.27
CA GLY A 78 7.24 -2.35 29.74
C GLY A 78 6.45 -1.21 30.39
N THR A 79 6.72 -0.95 31.68
CA THR A 79 6.08 0.14 32.42
C THR A 79 6.96 1.40 32.41
N VAL A 80 6.35 2.53 32.10
CA VAL A 80 6.94 3.86 32.20
C VAL A 80 6.22 4.59 33.31
N THR A 81 6.91 4.94 34.39
CA THR A 81 6.37 5.83 35.41
C THR A 81 6.88 7.25 35.16
N ALA A 82 6.03 8.26 35.22
CA ALA A 82 6.45 9.64 35.04
C ALA A 82 5.86 10.52 36.14
N ALA A 83 6.66 11.36 36.78
CA ALA A 83 6.17 12.32 37.78
C ALA A 83 5.96 13.72 37.20
N ASN A 84 6.35 13.94 35.94
CA ASN A 84 6.35 15.20 35.20
C ASN A 84 5.68 15.04 33.82
N PRO A 85 5.44 16.14 33.06
CA PRO A 85 4.90 16.06 31.70
C PRO A 85 5.78 15.22 30.76
N VAL A 86 5.18 14.27 30.04
CA VAL A 86 5.80 13.58 28.91
C VAL A 86 5.51 14.38 27.64
N ARG A 87 6.55 14.82 26.93
CA ARG A 87 6.43 15.67 25.74
C ARG A 87 7.18 15.05 24.58
N SER A 88 6.56 14.97 23.41
CA SER A 88 7.19 14.56 22.16
C SER A 88 7.47 15.79 21.28
N TRP A 89 8.72 15.92 20.80
CA TRP A 89 9.14 16.94 19.85
C TRP A 89 9.83 16.31 18.65
N ALA A 90 9.10 16.22 17.53
CA ALA A 90 9.52 15.56 16.30
C ALA A 90 9.96 14.10 16.51
N THR A 91 9.33 13.36 17.45
CA THR A 91 9.69 11.98 17.84
C THR A 91 8.48 11.05 17.82
N VAL A 92 8.67 9.76 17.53
CA VAL A 92 7.60 8.75 17.48
C VAL A 92 7.72 7.83 18.70
N TRP A 93 6.64 7.57 19.40
CA TRP A 93 6.60 6.66 20.55
C TRP A 93 5.60 5.54 20.27
N ASN A 94 6.03 4.28 20.29
CA ASN A 94 5.22 3.10 20.02
C ASN A 94 5.02 2.31 21.31
N PHE A 95 3.80 2.23 21.83
CA PHE A 95 3.46 1.46 23.01
C PHE A 95 2.87 0.11 22.61
N GLY A 96 3.59 -0.97 22.87
CA GLY A 96 3.15 -2.34 22.64
C GLY A 96 2.02 -2.77 23.59
N SER A 97 1.40 -3.91 23.29
CA SER A 97 0.19 -4.43 23.96
C SER A 97 0.33 -4.75 25.46
N THR A 98 1.55 -4.75 26.00
CA THR A 98 1.81 -4.95 27.45
C THR A 98 2.39 -3.71 28.12
N ALA A 99 2.45 -2.59 27.40
CA ALA A 99 2.98 -1.34 27.89
C ALA A 99 2.05 -0.67 28.91
N THR A 100 2.65 -0.04 29.92
CA THR A 100 1.91 0.80 30.86
C THR A 100 2.60 2.15 31.00
N LEU A 101 1.89 3.26 30.80
CA LEU A 101 2.35 4.59 31.21
C LEU A 101 1.58 5.02 32.47
N ASP A 102 2.30 5.26 33.56
CA ASP A 102 1.75 5.53 34.90
C ASP A 102 2.23 6.87 35.47
N GLY A 103 1.32 7.72 35.94
CA GLY A 103 1.61 8.88 36.79
C GLY A 103 1.87 10.22 36.10
N ALA A 104 2.00 10.25 34.76
CA ALA A 104 2.42 11.46 34.04
C ALA A 104 1.46 12.63 34.28
N THR A 105 1.98 13.83 34.50
CA THR A 105 1.11 14.98 34.75
C THR A 105 0.45 15.51 33.47
N TRP A 106 1.14 15.48 32.32
CA TRP A 106 0.63 15.94 31.01
C TRP A 106 1.23 15.05 29.92
N LEU A 107 0.52 14.82 28.81
CA LEU A 107 1.07 14.18 27.60
C LEU A 107 0.98 15.19 26.45
N THR A 108 2.09 15.66 25.89
CA THR A 108 2.08 16.73 24.87
C THR A 108 2.73 16.28 23.56
N LEU A 109 2.02 16.40 22.43
CA LEU A 109 2.55 16.27 21.07
C LEU A 109 2.82 17.67 20.49
N GLN A 110 4.03 17.95 20.03
CA GLN A 110 4.38 19.26 19.48
C GLN A 110 5.50 19.21 18.42
N GLY A 111 5.32 19.87 17.27
CA GLY A 111 6.33 19.91 16.18
C GLY A 111 6.12 18.81 15.12
N GLY A 112 6.50 19.09 13.86
CA GLY A 112 6.17 18.22 12.72
C GLY A 112 6.85 16.85 12.81
N GLY A 113 6.10 15.79 12.52
CA GLY A 113 6.55 14.40 12.56
C GLY A 113 6.52 13.74 13.95
N SER A 114 5.93 14.38 14.96
CA SER A 114 5.79 13.78 16.29
C SER A 114 4.63 12.79 16.32
N ALA A 115 4.79 11.62 16.93
CA ALA A 115 3.69 10.67 17.11
C ALA A 115 3.68 9.91 18.45
N PHE A 116 2.50 9.55 18.93
CA PHE A 116 2.27 8.49 19.92
C PHE A 116 1.42 7.41 19.25
N LEU A 117 1.91 6.19 19.11
CA LEU A 117 1.21 5.03 18.55
C LEU A 117 0.97 4.00 19.67
N PHE A 118 -0.24 3.49 19.81
CA PHE A 118 -0.61 2.52 20.84
C PHE A 118 -1.13 1.24 20.21
N ASP A 119 -0.61 0.08 20.63
CA ASP A 119 -1.17 -1.24 20.35
C ASP A 119 -2.29 -1.56 21.35
N SER A 120 -3.29 -2.32 20.91
CA SER A 120 -4.35 -2.81 21.79
C SER A 120 -3.78 -3.58 22.99
N GLY A 121 -4.16 -3.16 24.20
CA GLY A 121 -3.64 -3.68 25.47
C GLY A 121 -2.66 -2.75 26.19
N ALA A 122 -2.15 -1.72 25.52
CA ALA A 122 -1.42 -0.64 26.19
C ALA A 122 -2.32 0.05 27.24
N THR A 123 -1.75 0.49 28.37
CA THR A 123 -2.51 1.06 29.49
C THR A 123 -1.98 2.44 29.88
N LEU A 124 -2.89 3.39 30.08
CA LEU A 124 -2.61 4.69 30.70
C LEU A 124 -3.21 4.70 32.11
N THR A 125 -2.39 4.97 33.13
CA THR A 125 -2.84 4.98 34.54
C THR A 125 -2.31 6.22 35.27
N ASN A 126 -3.10 6.73 36.22
CA ASN A 126 -2.76 7.93 37.02
C ASN A 126 -2.28 9.16 36.22
N ILE A 127 -2.77 9.36 34.99
CA ILE A 127 -2.47 10.56 34.21
C ILE A 127 -3.29 11.71 34.79
N THR A 128 -2.64 12.55 35.60
CA THR A 128 -3.31 13.55 36.46
C THR A 128 -3.61 14.90 35.79
N GLY A 129 -3.22 15.09 34.53
CA GLY A 129 -3.51 16.31 33.75
C GLY A 129 -3.75 16.04 32.27
N SER A 130 -3.68 17.08 31.44
CA SER A 130 -4.22 17.05 30.07
C SER A 130 -3.31 16.33 29.06
N MET A 131 -3.93 15.63 28.10
CA MET A 131 -3.32 15.34 26.81
C MET A 131 -3.42 16.60 25.93
N GLU A 132 -2.33 17.02 25.29
CA GLU A 132 -2.25 18.28 24.55
C GLU A 132 -1.69 18.07 23.12
N LEU A 133 -2.46 18.46 22.10
CA LEU A 133 -2.02 18.55 20.70
C LEU A 133 -1.70 20.02 20.36
N ASN A 134 -0.42 20.37 20.19
CA ASN A 134 0.02 21.77 20.12
C ASN A 134 1.04 22.04 19.00
N GLY A 135 0.70 22.84 17.98
CA GLY A 135 1.64 23.26 16.92
C GLY A 135 1.00 23.62 15.56
N ASN A 136 1.81 24.12 14.62
CA ASN A 136 1.47 24.42 13.21
C ASN A 136 1.93 23.32 12.24
N ALA A 137 2.16 22.08 12.71
CA ALA A 137 2.80 21.01 11.94
C ALA A 137 2.17 19.65 12.27
N ASP A 138 2.27 18.70 11.33
CA ASP A 138 1.62 17.38 11.38
C ASP A 138 2.10 16.56 12.59
N VAL A 139 1.24 16.43 13.61
CA VAL A 139 1.44 15.55 14.77
C VAL A 139 0.43 14.41 14.71
N THR A 140 0.82 13.20 15.10
CA THR A 140 0.00 12.00 14.95
C THR A 140 -0.29 11.32 16.29
N LEU A 141 -1.55 11.01 16.57
CA LEU A 141 -1.94 10.09 17.63
C LEU A 141 -2.49 8.82 16.97
N GLY A 142 -1.83 7.68 17.17
CA GLY A 142 -2.06 6.44 16.44
C GLY A 142 -2.56 5.28 17.29
N PHE A 143 -3.39 4.42 16.71
CA PHE A 143 -3.97 3.24 17.37
C PHE A 143 -3.90 2.03 16.45
N ASN A 144 -3.34 0.92 16.93
CA ASN A 144 -3.26 -0.35 16.21
C ASN A 144 -4.24 -1.35 16.84
N LEU A 145 -5.24 -1.77 16.06
CA LEU A 145 -6.30 -2.67 16.51
C LEU A 145 -5.84 -4.13 16.46
N ASP A 146 -6.33 -4.95 17.41
CA ASP A 146 -6.20 -6.40 17.40
C ASP A 146 -7.51 -7.10 16.95
N ALA A 147 -7.54 -8.42 16.97
CA ALA A 147 -8.71 -9.22 16.55
C ALA A 147 -10.00 -8.92 17.34
N GLY A 148 -9.89 -8.33 18.54
CA GLY A 148 -11.01 -7.92 19.41
C GLY A 148 -11.27 -6.40 19.44
N GLY A 149 -10.51 -5.59 18.70
CA GLY A 149 -10.64 -4.14 18.67
C GLY A 149 -9.46 -3.43 19.34
N PHE A 150 -9.75 -2.46 20.20
CA PHE A 150 -8.74 -1.70 20.94
C PHE A 150 -9.17 -1.55 22.40
N GLN A 151 -8.26 -1.80 23.35
CA GLN A 151 -8.54 -1.52 24.76
C GLN A 151 -8.50 -0.01 25.02
N GLN A 152 -9.66 0.54 25.37
CA GLN A 152 -9.85 1.97 25.64
C GLN A 152 -8.81 2.50 26.65
N LEU A 153 -8.17 3.61 26.30
CA LEU A 153 -7.28 4.33 27.21
C LEU A 153 -8.08 5.30 28.08
N THR A 154 -7.61 5.58 29.29
CA THR A 154 -8.22 6.61 30.16
C THR A 154 -7.24 7.76 30.41
N ALA A 155 -7.72 8.99 30.29
CA ALA A 155 -6.96 10.21 30.58
C ALA A 155 -7.83 11.21 31.35
N SER A 156 -7.23 12.27 31.92
CA SER A 156 -8.01 13.25 32.70
C SER A 156 -8.74 14.29 31.84
N THR A 157 -8.07 14.90 30.85
CA THR A 157 -8.63 15.95 29.97
C THR A 157 -7.89 16.02 28.63
N LEU A 158 -8.53 16.57 27.58
CA LEU A 158 -7.90 16.87 26.28
C LEU A 158 -7.81 18.40 26.03
N GLN A 159 -6.71 18.84 25.42
CA GLN A 159 -6.51 20.21 24.94
C GLN A 159 -5.99 20.23 23.50
N ILE A 160 -6.69 20.94 22.60
CA ILE A 160 -6.29 21.14 21.20
C ILE A 160 -5.94 22.63 21.00
N ASN A 161 -4.66 22.93 20.82
CA ASN A 161 -4.11 24.29 20.77
C ASN A 161 -3.37 24.54 19.42
N GLY A 162 -4.06 24.97 18.36
CA GLY A 162 -3.42 25.33 17.06
C GLY A 162 -4.28 25.03 15.83
N TYR A 163 -3.95 25.60 14.66
CA TYR A 163 -4.73 25.47 13.40
C TYR A 163 -4.23 24.32 12.51
N VAL A 164 -5.16 23.56 11.89
CA VAL A 164 -5.11 22.66 10.71
C VAL A 164 -3.85 21.77 10.54
N GLY A 165 -4.03 20.44 10.51
CA GLY A 165 -2.97 19.48 10.15
C GLY A 165 -2.63 18.40 11.20
N GLN A 166 -3.32 18.37 12.34
CA GLN A 166 -3.11 17.33 13.36
C GLN A 166 -3.83 16.04 12.93
N THR A 167 -3.22 14.88 13.12
CA THR A 167 -3.71 13.60 12.58
C THR A 167 -4.02 12.60 13.69
N ILE A 168 -5.15 11.93 13.58
CA ILE A 168 -5.43 10.66 14.23
C ILE A 168 -5.17 9.55 13.21
N LEU A 169 -4.32 8.59 13.56
CA LEU A 169 -3.99 7.43 12.73
C LEU A 169 -4.63 6.18 13.33
N VAL A 170 -5.25 5.34 12.51
CA VAL A 170 -5.77 4.05 12.94
C VAL A 170 -5.27 2.97 11.97
N ASP A 171 -4.63 1.93 12.48
CA ASP A 171 -4.26 0.74 11.70
C ASP A 171 -5.16 -0.43 12.08
N MET A 172 -5.78 -1.02 11.05
CA MET A 172 -6.77 -2.08 11.17
C MET A 172 -6.28 -3.42 10.59
N ALA A 173 -4.99 -3.55 10.27
CA ALA A 173 -4.44 -4.75 9.62
C ALA A 173 -4.71 -6.06 10.38
N ALA A 174 -4.76 -6.03 11.71
CA ALA A 174 -5.01 -7.20 12.55
C ALA A 174 -6.45 -7.28 13.08
N TYR A 175 -7.33 -6.34 12.67
CA TYR A 175 -8.73 -6.34 13.07
C TYR A 175 -9.54 -7.33 12.25
N THR A 176 -10.21 -8.25 12.92
CA THR A 176 -11.12 -9.24 12.30
C THR A 176 -12.50 -9.25 12.97
N GLY A 177 -12.82 -8.21 13.74
CA GLY A 177 -14.07 -8.09 14.48
C GLY A 177 -15.25 -7.61 13.62
N PRO A 178 -16.48 -7.64 14.16
CA PRO A 178 -17.65 -7.08 13.47
C PRO A 178 -17.61 -5.54 13.51
N THR A 179 -18.18 -4.87 12.49
CA THR A 179 -18.37 -3.42 12.49
C THR A 179 -18.96 -2.97 13.84
N GLN A 180 -18.24 -2.12 14.58
CA GLN A 180 -18.63 -1.58 15.90
C GLN A 180 -17.96 -0.23 16.16
N ASN A 181 -18.55 0.60 17.01
CA ASN A 181 -17.85 1.78 17.53
C ASN A 181 -16.77 1.33 18.52
N ILE A 182 -15.53 1.74 18.26
CA ILE A 182 -14.38 1.36 19.09
C ILE A 182 -13.94 2.58 19.89
N PRO A 183 -14.19 2.61 21.21
CA PRO A 183 -13.73 3.71 22.04
C PRO A 183 -12.21 3.67 22.14
N LEU A 184 -11.56 4.74 21.70
CA LEU A 184 -10.09 4.83 21.70
C LEU A 184 -9.57 5.44 23.01
N ILE A 185 -10.19 6.53 23.46
CA ILE A 185 -9.80 7.25 24.69
C ILE A 185 -11.02 7.81 25.42
N GLU A 186 -11.12 7.57 26.73
CA GLU A 186 -12.08 8.20 27.66
C GLU A 186 -11.41 9.32 28.48
N PHE A 187 -12.08 10.46 28.66
CA PHE A 187 -11.61 11.56 29.50
C PHE A 187 -12.40 11.68 30.82
N THR A 188 -11.75 11.28 31.91
CA THR A 188 -12.33 11.22 33.26
C THR A 188 -12.19 12.53 34.02
N ASN A 189 -12.93 13.59 33.68
CA ASN A 189 -12.83 14.88 34.40
C ASN A 189 -13.83 14.99 35.59
N PRO A 190 -13.41 14.98 36.87
CA PRO A 190 -14.35 14.95 38.00
C PRO A 190 -15.01 16.30 38.34
N GLY A 191 -14.95 17.34 37.49
CA GLY A 191 -15.60 18.61 37.83
C GLY A 191 -15.36 19.86 36.97
N GLY A 192 -15.05 19.76 35.68
CA GLY A 192 -14.92 20.94 34.80
C GLY A 192 -15.44 20.67 33.39
N SER A 193 -16.16 21.65 32.82
CA SER A 193 -16.64 21.63 31.42
C SER A 193 -15.52 21.24 30.45
N PRO A 194 -15.80 20.42 29.42
CA PRO A 194 -14.77 19.97 28.47
C PRO A 194 -14.05 21.18 27.83
N THR A 195 -12.73 21.08 27.70
CA THR A 195 -11.86 22.13 27.13
C THR A 195 -11.73 22.08 25.61
N VAL A 196 -12.41 21.14 24.95
CA VAL A 196 -12.45 20.99 23.48
C VAL A 196 -13.88 21.25 23.00
N THR A 197 -14.04 22.11 22.00
CA THR A 197 -15.32 22.34 21.31
C THR A 197 -15.42 21.44 20.07
N ALA A 198 -16.64 21.10 19.63
CA ALA A 198 -16.85 20.35 18.39
C ALA A 198 -16.12 20.98 17.18
N ALA A 199 -16.05 22.32 17.12
CA ALA A 199 -15.33 23.04 16.08
C ALA A 199 -13.80 22.88 16.16
N GLN A 200 -13.23 22.59 17.35
CA GLN A 200 -11.80 22.27 17.50
C GLN A 200 -11.54 20.80 17.15
N PHE A 201 -12.46 19.89 17.48
CA PHE A 201 -12.34 18.48 17.13
C PHE A 201 -12.41 18.24 15.62
N GLN A 202 -13.30 18.95 14.91
CA GLN A 202 -13.41 18.92 13.45
C GLN A 202 -12.16 19.41 12.69
N THR A 203 -11.14 19.92 13.37
CA THR A 203 -9.87 20.32 12.74
C THR A 203 -8.83 19.19 12.68
N LEU A 204 -9.13 18.02 13.27
CA LEU A 204 -8.30 16.83 13.21
C LEU A 204 -8.50 16.11 11.87
N ASN A 205 -7.40 15.69 11.25
CA ASN A 205 -7.39 14.77 10.12
C ASN A 205 -7.48 13.33 10.65
N LEU A 206 -8.24 12.47 9.97
CA LEU A 206 -8.22 11.04 10.21
C LEU A 206 -7.50 10.34 9.06
N ILE A 207 -6.57 9.45 9.38
CA ILE A 207 -5.96 8.51 8.44
C ILE A 207 -6.24 7.11 8.96
N VAL A 208 -6.94 6.29 8.18
CA VAL A 208 -7.17 4.87 8.50
C VAL A 208 -6.43 4.02 7.47
N THR A 209 -5.64 3.07 7.96
CA THR A 209 -4.83 2.17 7.14
C THR A 209 -5.31 0.73 7.31
N ASN A 210 -5.19 -0.07 6.24
CA ASN A 210 -5.55 -1.49 6.22
C ASN A 210 -7.00 -1.79 6.65
N ASN A 211 -7.92 -0.90 6.29
CA ASN A 211 -9.30 -0.91 6.77
C ASN A 211 -10.20 -2.01 6.16
N GLY A 212 -9.70 -2.91 5.31
CA GLY A 212 -10.48 -4.07 4.84
C GLY A 212 -11.88 -3.79 4.24
N GLY A 213 -12.18 -2.54 3.87
CA GLY A 213 -13.50 -2.10 3.40
C GLY A 213 -14.47 -1.56 4.48
N TYR A 214 -14.11 -1.49 5.77
CA TYR A 214 -15.00 -0.89 6.77
C TYR A 214 -15.10 0.65 6.57
N PRO A 215 -16.27 1.29 6.69
CA PRO A 215 -16.34 2.73 6.81
C PRO A 215 -15.70 3.13 8.15
N ALA A 216 -14.89 4.19 8.20
CA ALA A 216 -14.24 4.63 9.43
C ALA A 216 -14.17 6.16 9.50
N SER A 217 -14.76 6.71 10.55
CA SER A 217 -14.79 8.13 10.90
C SER A 217 -14.38 8.32 12.37
N LEU A 218 -14.10 9.55 12.79
CA LEU A 218 -13.78 9.84 14.18
C LEU A 218 -14.86 10.75 14.77
N VAL A 219 -15.43 10.35 15.90
CA VAL A 219 -16.50 11.10 16.58
C VAL A 219 -16.03 11.49 17.97
N TRP A 220 -16.39 12.72 18.36
CA TRP A 220 -16.29 13.17 19.75
C TRP A 220 -17.60 12.85 20.44
N ASP A 221 -17.56 11.94 21.41
CA ASP A 221 -18.70 11.62 22.25
C ASP A 221 -18.79 12.66 23.39
N GLU A 222 -19.83 13.49 23.34
CA GLU A 222 -20.09 14.51 24.35
C GLU A 222 -20.68 13.94 25.66
N GLU A 223 -21.24 12.73 25.66
CA GLU A 223 -21.83 12.10 26.85
C GLU A 223 -20.76 11.44 27.71
N ASP A 224 -19.86 10.67 27.09
CA ASP A 224 -18.78 9.95 27.77
C ASP A 224 -17.44 10.72 27.78
N ASP A 225 -17.43 11.96 27.26
CA ASP A 225 -16.22 12.77 27.06
C ASP A 225 -15.10 11.91 26.42
N SER A 226 -15.36 11.31 25.26
CA SER A 226 -14.49 10.28 24.66
C SER A 226 -14.22 10.49 23.16
N ILE A 227 -13.10 9.91 22.67
CA ILE A 227 -12.81 9.81 21.23
C ILE A 227 -13.13 8.39 20.78
N VAL A 228 -14.00 8.29 19.79
CA VAL A 228 -14.51 7.03 19.26
C VAL A 228 -14.10 6.89 17.79
N LEU A 229 -13.55 5.73 17.44
CA LEU A 229 -13.49 5.29 16.05
C LEU A 229 -14.87 4.78 15.68
N ASP A 230 -15.59 5.60 14.93
CA ASP A 230 -16.89 5.27 14.38
C ASP A 230 -16.66 4.43 13.12
N MET A 231 -16.90 3.12 13.22
CA MET A 231 -16.76 2.22 12.07
C MET A 231 -18.01 2.20 11.20
N GLY A 232 -18.77 3.30 11.17
CA GLY A 232 -20.10 3.33 10.59
C GLY A 232 -21.10 2.48 11.37
N VAL A 233 -20.81 2.20 12.65
CA VAL A 233 -21.86 1.76 13.56
C VAL A 233 -22.57 2.98 14.03
N ILE A 234 -23.75 3.09 13.48
CA ILE A 234 -24.64 4.19 13.79
C ILE A 234 -24.94 4.11 15.28
N ASP A 235 -24.48 5.12 16.01
CA ASP A 235 -24.89 5.30 17.39
C ASP A 235 -26.35 5.73 17.39
N TYR A 236 -27.23 4.81 17.77
CA TYR A 236 -28.65 5.04 17.80
C TYR A 236 -29.00 5.80 19.06
N ASP A 237 -29.41 7.06 18.93
CA ASP A 237 -30.08 7.81 20.01
C ASP A 237 -31.19 6.98 20.66
N ILE A 238 -31.87 6.15 19.85
CA ILE A 238 -32.89 5.24 20.32
C ILE A 238 -32.98 3.97 19.47
N THR A 239 -33.06 2.81 20.12
CA THR A 239 -33.13 1.50 19.47
C THR A 239 -34.44 0.80 19.82
N TRP A 240 -34.97 0.03 18.87
CA TRP A 240 -36.10 -0.84 19.11
C TRP A 240 -35.69 -2.04 19.99
N ASP A 241 -36.27 -2.15 21.20
CA ASP A 241 -36.05 -3.29 22.11
C ASP A 241 -37.28 -4.22 22.19
N GLY A 242 -38.44 -3.76 21.73
CA GLY A 242 -39.66 -4.54 21.62
C GLY A 242 -40.24 -5.07 22.94
N GLU A 243 -39.91 -4.49 24.11
CA GLU A 243 -40.32 -5.09 25.40
C GLU A 243 -41.85 -5.19 25.58
N ALA A 244 -42.65 -4.35 24.91
CA ALA A 244 -44.11 -4.42 24.98
C ALA A 244 -44.70 -5.60 24.18
N GLY A 245 -43.96 -6.13 23.19
CA GLY A 245 -44.35 -7.29 22.39
C GLY A 245 -45.56 -7.08 21.48
N ASP A 246 -45.94 -5.83 21.20
CA ASP A 246 -47.09 -5.46 20.36
C ASP A 246 -46.71 -4.97 18.95
N SER A 247 -45.41 -4.85 18.65
CA SER A 247 -44.87 -4.33 17.39
C SER A 247 -45.28 -2.89 17.05
N LEU A 248 -45.86 -2.13 17.99
CA LEU A 248 -46.35 -0.77 17.71
C LEU A 248 -45.27 0.27 17.97
N TRP A 249 -44.97 1.12 16.96
CA TRP A 249 -44.07 2.27 17.11
C TRP A 249 -44.51 3.19 18.27
N ALA A 250 -45.82 3.36 18.46
CA ALA A 250 -46.39 4.26 19.48
C ALA A 250 -46.25 3.76 20.94
N SER A 251 -45.81 2.52 21.15
CA SER A 251 -45.62 1.96 22.48
C SER A 251 -44.22 2.30 22.98
N ALA A 252 -44.13 3.28 23.89
CA ALA A 252 -42.86 3.76 24.43
C ALA A 252 -41.98 2.65 25.05
N SER A 253 -42.61 1.58 25.54
CA SER A 253 -41.91 0.39 26.06
C SER A 253 -41.37 -0.57 25.01
N ASN A 254 -41.42 -0.23 23.72
CA ASN A 254 -40.70 -0.97 22.67
C ASN A 254 -39.39 -0.29 22.27
N TRP A 255 -39.02 0.77 22.98
CA TRP A 255 -37.86 1.59 22.68
C TRP A 255 -36.98 1.71 23.92
N THR A 256 -35.67 1.75 23.68
CA THR A 256 -34.68 1.93 24.73
C THR A 256 -35.02 3.14 25.61
N GLY A 257 -34.83 2.99 26.92
CA GLY A 257 -35.19 4.03 27.90
C GLY A 257 -36.70 4.19 28.16
N ASN A 258 -37.56 3.36 27.56
CA ASN A 258 -39.02 3.47 27.64
C ASN A 258 -39.54 4.84 27.15
N THR A 259 -38.89 5.42 26.15
CA THR A 259 -39.20 6.74 25.57
C THR A 259 -39.50 6.62 24.08
N LEU A 260 -40.38 7.47 23.53
CA LEU A 260 -40.62 7.46 22.09
C LEU A 260 -39.51 8.22 21.34
N PRO A 261 -39.17 7.81 20.11
CA PRO A 261 -38.28 8.59 19.25
C PRO A 261 -38.79 10.02 19.02
N SER A 262 -37.86 10.98 19.04
CA SER A 262 -38.05 12.41 18.85
C SER A 262 -37.48 12.89 17.50
N ASN A 263 -37.83 14.11 17.10
CA ASN A 263 -37.36 14.68 15.83
C ASN A 263 -35.84 14.87 15.84
N GLY A 264 -35.17 14.41 14.79
CA GLY A 264 -33.72 14.50 14.62
C GLY A 264 -32.97 13.29 15.16
N ASP A 265 -33.67 12.35 15.81
CA ASP A 265 -33.05 11.18 16.40
C ASP A 265 -32.45 10.25 15.33
N ILE A 266 -31.40 9.55 15.73
CA ILE A 266 -30.84 8.41 15.01
C ILE A 266 -31.48 7.13 15.58
N ILE A 267 -32.25 6.43 14.77
CA ILE A 267 -33.18 5.38 15.20
C ILE A 267 -32.73 4.03 14.63
N GLY A 268 -32.45 3.07 15.51
CA GLY A 268 -32.06 1.70 15.14
C GLY A 268 -33.22 0.71 15.25
N ILE A 269 -33.42 -0.11 14.21
CA ILE A 269 -34.37 -1.23 14.22
C ILE A 269 -33.64 -2.47 13.67
N ASP A 270 -33.31 -3.40 14.56
CA ASP A 270 -32.54 -4.60 14.25
C ASP A 270 -33.41 -5.86 14.36
N ASP A 271 -33.51 -6.62 13.25
CA ASP A 271 -34.24 -7.89 13.17
C ASP A 271 -35.68 -7.86 13.73
N ALA A 272 -36.39 -6.74 13.54
CA ALA A 272 -37.71 -6.51 14.14
C ALA A 272 -38.78 -6.10 13.13
N THR A 273 -40.03 -6.47 13.40
CA THR A 273 -41.20 -5.97 12.65
C THR A 273 -41.88 -4.85 13.45
N VAL A 274 -41.95 -3.65 12.86
CA VAL A 274 -42.48 -2.44 13.49
C VAL A 274 -43.62 -1.85 12.66
N GLU A 275 -44.78 -1.61 13.30
CA GLU A 275 -45.91 -0.87 12.74
C GLU A 275 -45.74 0.63 13.03
N ALA A 276 -45.38 1.38 11.98
CA ALA A 276 -45.13 2.82 11.99
C ALA A 276 -46.40 3.63 12.27
N ILE A 277 -46.19 4.80 12.87
CA ILE A 277 -47.22 5.84 13.03
C ILE A 277 -47.35 6.70 11.75
N GLU A 278 -48.46 7.44 11.65
CA GLU A 278 -48.74 8.29 10.48
C GLU A 278 -47.68 9.38 10.24
N PHE A 279 -47.13 9.92 11.32
CA PHE A 279 -46.14 10.99 11.30
C PHE A 279 -44.90 10.50 12.03
N LEU A 280 -43.90 10.08 11.26
CA LEU A 280 -42.60 9.72 11.84
C LEU A 280 -41.93 10.95 12.44
N PRO A 281 -41.07 10.80 13.46
CA PRO A 281 -40.28 11.93 13.96
C PRO A 281 -39.52 12.55 12.79
N GLY A 282 -39.70 13.86 12.56
CA GLY A 282 -39.18 14.52 11.37
C GLY A 282 -37.67 14.78 11.45
N GLN A 283 -37.01 14.85 10.30
CA GLN A 283 -35.55 15.03 10.16
C GLN A 283 -34.70 13.96 10.86
N SER A 284 -35.28 12.79 11.11
CA SER A 284 -34.61 11.68 11.83
C SER A 284 -33.91 10.76 10.83
N MET A 285 -32.92 10.00 11.29
CA MET A 285 -32.28 8.95 10.49
C MET A 285 -32.72 7.59 11.01
N ILE A 286 -33.33 6.76 10.16
CA ILE A 286 -33.95 5.49 10.56
C ILE A 286 -33.23 4.35 9.86
N TYR A 287 -32.58 3.47 10.62
CA TYR A 287 -31.82 2.34 10.13
C TYR A 287 -32.60 1.04 10.34
N LEU A 288 -32.79 0.30 9.25
CA LEU A 288 -33.42 -1.01 9.23
C LEU A 288 -32.35 -2.05 8.91
N ASN A 289 -31.87 -2.75 9.94
CA ASN A 289 -30.79 -3.73 9.79
C ASN A 289 -31.31 -5.16 9.85
N GLY A 290 -30.53 -6.07 9.26
CA GLY A 290 -30.89 -7.48 9.20
C GLY A 290 -32.25 -7.70 8.53
N THR A 291 -33.07 -8.54 9.14
CA THR A 291 -34.40 -8.94 8.64
C THR A 291 -35.53 -7.99 9.02
N SER A 292 -35.19 -6.75 9.43
CA SER A 292 -36.15 -5.75 9.89
C SER A 292 -37.23 -5.42 8.86
N THR A 293 -38.45 -5.23 9.34
CA THR A 293 -39.62 -4.87 8.52
C THR A 293 -40.31 -3.65 9.12
N LEU A 294 -40.37 -2.54 8.38
CA LEU A 294 -41.16 -1.36 8.74
C LEU A 294 -42.44 -1.34 7.90
N THR A 295 -43.58 -1.41 8.57
CA THR A 295 -44.91 -1.44 7.94
C THR A 295 -45.78 -0.29 8.42
N GLY A 296 -46.67 0.24 7.58
CA GLY A 296 -47.64 1.24 8.02
C GLY A 296 -48.81 1.40 7.06
N GLY A 297 -49.96 1.86 7.55
CA GLY A 297 -51.14 2.11 6.71
C GLY A 297 -51.02 3.39 5.88
N LEU A 298 -50.63 4.48 6.54
CA LEU A 298 -50.28 5.77 5.95
C LEU A 298 -49.05 6.24 6.72
N VAL A 299 -47.93 6.53 6.06
CA VAL A 299 -46.66 6.94 6.68
C VAL A 299 -46.17 8.21 6.01
N ARG A 300 -45.73 9.19 6.80
CA ARG A 300 -45.09 10.42 6.32
C ARG A 300 -43.69 10.56 6.90
N ALA A 301 -42.69 10.72 6.03
CA ALA A 301 -41.30 10.79 6.48
C ALA A 301 -40.91 12.14 7.09
N GLN A 302 -41.54 13.25 6.68
CA GLN A 302 -41.32 14.59 7.26
C GLN A 302 -39.83 14.99 7.30
N GLY A 303 -39.13 14.84 6.19
CA GLY A 303 -37.70 15.17 6.12
C GLY A 303 -36.76 14.08 6.64
N SER A 304 -37.26 12.94 7.11
CA SER A 304 -36.43 11.86 7.63
C SER A 304 -35.80 11.02 6.53
N THR A 305 -34.66 10.40 6.86
CA THR A 305 -33.89 9.53 5.96
C THR A 305 -34.01 8.09 6.42
N PHE A 306 -34.35 7.18 5.51
CA PHE A 306 -34.36 5.74 5.77
C PHE A 306 -33.11 5.09 5.20
N TYR A 307 -32.47 4.22 5.97
CA TYR A 307 -31.39 3.35 5.51
C TYR A 307 -31.92 1.91 5.57
N VAL A 308 -32.08 1.29 4.41
CA VAL A 308 -32.75 0.00 4.25
C VAL A 308 -31.71 -1.04 3.86
N GLY A 309 -31.34 -1.89 4.82
CA GLY A 309 -30.34 -2.94 4.61
C GLY A 309 -30.79 -4.02 3.61
N SER A 310 -29.84 -4.84 3.18
CA SER A 310 -29.99 -5.86 2.11
C SER A 310 -31.01 -6.97 2.39
N GLN A 311 -31.54 -7.08 3.61
CA GLN A 311 -32.61 -8.01 3.96
C GLN A 311 -33.83 -7.31 4.59
N ALA A 312 -33.80 -5.98 4.66
CA ALA A 312 -34.84 -5.19 5.28
C ALA A 312 -36.00 -4.93 4.32
N VAL A 313 -37.18 -4.71 4.90
CA VAL A 313 -38.44 -4.61 4.15
C VAL A 313 -39.20 -3.34 4.53
N LEU A 314 -39.52 -2.51 3.52
CA LEU A 314 -40.55 -1.48 3.62
C LEU A 314 -41.85 -1.98 3.02
N THR A 315 -42.93 -2.02 3.81
CA THR A 315 -44.20 -2.60 3.36
C THR A 315 -45.43 -1.85 3.87
N GLY A 316 -46.61 -2.29 3.43
CA GLY A 316 -47.90 -1.77 3.87
C GLY A 316 -48.61 -0.89 2.83
N GLY A 317 -49.15 0.23 3.29
CA GLY A 317 -50.10 1.08 2.56
C GLY A 317 -49.44 2.24 1.82
N PHE A 318 -49.79 3.47 2.22
CA PHE A 318 -49.39 4.70 1.55
C PHE A 318 -48.16 5.34 2.20
N TRP A 319 -47.14 5.63 1.41
CA TRP A 319 -45.91 6.28 1.88
C TRP A 319 -45.72 7.63 1.18
N ASP A 320 -45.70 8.68 1.99
CA ASP A 320 -45.48 10.09 1.62
C ASP A 320 -44.07 10.47 2.05
N PHE A 321 -43.15 10.65 1.11
CA PHE A 321 -41.77 10.97 1.48
C PHE A 321 -41.65 12.39 2.06
N ASP A 322 -42.40 13.38 1.55
CA ASP A 322 -42.46 14.75 2.10
C ASP A 322 -41.11 15.30 2.59
N ASN A 323 -40.23 15.65 1.64
CA ASN A 323 -38.82 16.01 1.85
C ASN A 323 -37.94 14.85 2.38
N GLY A 324 -38.44 13.62 2.31
CA GLY A 324 -37.81 12.43 2.86
C GLY A 324 -36.74 11.88 1.94
N SER A 325 -35.81 11.14 2.52
CA SER A 325 -34.75 10.46 1.79
C SER A 325 -34.75 8.96 2.07
N ALA A 326 -34.24 8.15 1.15
CA ALA A 326 -34.03 6.73 1.37
C ALA A 326 -32.74 6.25 0.69
N VAL A 327 -31.97 5.43 1.40
CA VAL A 327 -30.81 4.69 0.90
C VAL A 327 -31.16 3.21 0.93
N PHE A 328 -31.05 2.55 -0.21
CA PHE A 328 -31.33 1.13 -0.36
C PHE A 328 -30.06 0.37 -0.68
N GLU A 329 -29.76 -0.64 0.12
CA GLU A 329 -28.74 -1.65 -0.21
C GLU A 329 -29.32 -2.70 -1.17
N ASP A 330 -28.47 -3.28 -2.04
CA ASP A 330 -28.88 -4.41 -2.87
C ASP A 330 -29.45 -5.56 -2.00
N GLY A 331 -30.64 -6.03 -2.37
CA GLY A 331 -31.41 -7.05 -1.66
C GLY A 331 -32.56 -6.50 -0.82
N ALA A 332 -32.59 -5.18 -0.55
CA ALA A 332 -33.71 -4.53 0.13
C ALA A 332 -35.04 -4.80 -0.60
N SER A 333 -36.13 -4.91 0.16
CA SER A 333 -37.47 -5.16 -0.40
C SER A 333 -38.43 -4.02 -0.11
N VAL A 334 -39.09 -3.51 -1.16
CA VAL A 334 -40.15 -2.52 -1.04
C VAL A 334 -41.41 -3.06 -1.68
N THR A 335 -42.48 -3.21 -0.88
CA THR A 335 -43.78 -3.75 -1.34
C THR A 335 -44.97 -2.89 -0.88
N MET A 336 -44.74 -1.61 -0.59
CA MET A 336 -45.80 -0.69 -0.17
C MET A 336 -46.80 -0.40 -1.30
N SER A 337 -48.08 -0.19 -0.97
CA SER A 337 -49.17 -0.09 -1.94
C SER A 337 -49.16 1.19 -2.77
N GLN A 338 -48.72 2.31 -2.20
CA GLN A 338 -48.65 3.60 -2.89
C GLN A 338 -47.43 4.39 -2.43
N TRP A 339 -46.72 5.00 -3.38
CA TRP A 339 -45.56 5.86 -3.15
C TRP A 339 -45.90 7.27 -3.66
N GLU A 340 -45.65 8.31 -2.88
CA GLU A 340 -45.78 9.71 -3.30
C GLU A 340 -44.50 10.50 -2.96
N PHE A 341 -44.02 11.29 -3.94
CA PHE A 341 -42.98 12.30 -3.75
C PHE A 341 -43.61 13.66 -3.51
N LYS A 342 -43.11 14.41 -2.51
CA LYS A 342 -43.50 15.80 -2.25
C LYS A 342 -42.29 16.61 -1.83
N ASN A 343 -42.20 17.86 -2.31
CA ASN A 343 -41.07 18.75 -2.05
C ASN A 343 -39.75 18.17 -2.61
N ASP A 344 -38.67 18.18 -1.84
CA ASP A 344 -37.32 17.83 -2.31
C ASP A 344 -36.92 16.45 -1.73
N ASN A 345 -37.05 15.37 -2.50
CA ASN A 345 -36.84 14.00 -2.02
C ASN A 345 -35.58 13.38 -2.62
N HIS A 346 -34.81 12.63 -1.84
CA HIS A 346 -33.56 12.03 -2.30
C HIS A 346 -33.58 10.50 -2.15
N LEU A 347 -33.42 9.76 -3.24
CA LEU A 347 -33.26 8.30 -3.22
C LEU A 347 -31.85 7.91 -3.64
N ASN A 348 -31.23 6.99 -2.91
CA ASN A 348 -29.94 6.40 -3.25
C ASN A 348 -30.05 4.87 -3.35
N PHE A 349 -29.38 4.29 -4.34
CA PHE A 349 -29.33 2.86 -4.60
C PHE A 349 -27.87 2.41 -4.62
N ASN A 350 -27.47 1.60 -3.63
CA ASN A 350 -26.11 1.05 -3.54
C ASN A 350 -26.09 -0.32 -4.23
N LEU A 351 -25.33 -0.44 -5.33
CA LEU A 351 -25.19 -1.69 -6.06
C LEU A 351 -24.24 -2.65 -5.33
N SER A 352 -24.54 -3.95 -5.38
CA SER A 352 -23.57 -4.98 -5.07
C SER A 352 -22.72 -5.36 -6.29
N ALA A 353 -21.76 -6.26 -6.08
CA ALA A 353 -21.01 -6.92 -7.15
C ALA A 353 -21.87 -7.54 -8.26
N SER A 354 -23.13 -7.92 -7.95
CA SER A 354 -24.06 -8.55 -8.89
C SER A 354 -25.12 -7.61 -9.49
N GLY A 355 -25.15 -6.34 -9.07
CA GLY A 355 -26.12 -5.34 -9.51
C GLY A 355 -27.05 -4.91 -8.37
N PHE A 356 -28.34 -4.79 -8.67
CA PHE A 356 -29.33 -4.30 -7.72
C PHE A 356 -30.66 -5.04 -7.87
N SER A 357 -31.19 -5.53 -6.75
CA SER A 357 -32.46 -6.24 -6.68
C SER A 357 -33.62 -5.25 -6.84
N THR A 358 -34.41 -5.43 -7.90
CA THR A 358 -35.50 -4.50 -8.24
C THR A 358 -36.49 -4.32 -7.09
N LEU A 359 -36.72 -3.07 -6.69
CA LEU A 359 -37.78 -2.72 -5.75
C LEU A 359 -39.14 -2.78 -6.46
N THR A 360 -40.16 -3.35 -5.82
CA THR A 360 -41.48 -3.56 -6.44
C THR A 360 -42.61 -2.88 -5.66
N PRO A 361 -42.61 -1.54 -5.53
CA PRO A 361 -43.73 -0.83 -4.95
C PRO A 361 -45.01 -0.98 -5.79
N GLY A 362 -46.13 -0.58 -5.19
CA GLY A 362 -47.43 -0.49 -5.81
C GLY A 362 -47.52 0.61 -6.88
N SER A 363 -48.38 1.60 -6.67
CA SER A 363 -48.52 2.72 -7.62
C SER A 363 -47.74 3.95 -7.17
N LEU A 364 -47.08 4.62 -8.11
CA LEU A 364 -46.60 5.98 -7.92
C LEU A 364 -47.77 6.96 -8.04
N VAL A 365 -48.04 7.75 -7.00
CA VAL A 365 -49.15 8.71 -6.91
C VAL A 365 -48.56 10.12 -6.80
N GLY A 366 -49.25 11.12 -7.35
CA GLY A 366 -48.77 12.51 -7.32
C GLY A 366 -47.63 12.82 -8.29
N SER A 367 -47.31 11.89 -9.19
CA SER A 367 -46.11 11.82 -10.02
C SER A 367 -45.77 13.03 -10.92
N GLY A 368 -46.73 13.93 -11.21
CA GLY A 368 -46.45 15.21 -11.90
C GLY A 368 -45.73 16.28 -11.07
N THR A 369 -45.06 15.88 -9.97
CA THR A 369 -44.43 16.77 -8.98
C THR A 369 -42.93 16.53 -8.78
N ILE A 370 -42.33 15.54 -9.48
CA ILE A 370 -40.87 15.44 -9.56
C ILE A 370 -40.34 16.75 -10.16
N ASN A 371 -39.34 17.34 -9.49
CA ASN A 371 -38.77 18.63 -9.82
C ASN A 371 -37.24 18.62 -9.65
N SER A 372 -36.59 19.73 -9.99
CA SER A 372 -35.12 19.84 -9.99
C SER A 372 -34.42 19.74 -8.65
N ASN A 373 -35.17 19.73 -7.54
CA ASN A 373 -34.60 19.51 -6.22
C ASN A 373 -34.73 18.05 -5.77
N ASP A 374 -35.53 17.23 -6.44
CA ASP A 374 -35.51 15.78 -6.19
C ASP A 374 -34.19 15.21 -6.71
N ALA A 375 -33.62 14.25 -5.99
CA ALA A 375 -32.37 13.61 -6.35
C ALA A 375 -32.51 12.09 -6.40
N PHE A 376 -32.03 11.47 -7.47
CA PHE A 376 -31.93 10.03 -7.61
C PHE A 376 -30.46 9.70 -7.83
N MET A 377 -29.90 8.92 -6.93
CA MET A 377 -28.48 8.63 -6.85
C MET A 377 -28.26 7.12 -6.97
N VAL A 378 -27.21 6.75 -7.67
CA VAL A 378 -26.75 5.36 -7.75
C VAL A 378 -25.29 5.34 -7.36
N ASP A 379 -24.93 4.45 -6.45
CA ASP A 379 -23.53 4.16 -6.11
C ASP A 379 -23.13 2.82 -6.72
N MET A 380 -22.12 2.87 -7.60
CA MET A 380 -21.57 1.73 -8.31
C MET A 380 -20.23 1.25 -7.75
N ALA A 381 -19.80 1.72 -6.57
CA ALA A 381 -18.48 1.42 -5.99
C ALA A 381 -18.17 -0.08 -5.91
N ASP A 382 -19.17 -0.89 -5.55
CA ASP A 382 -19.01 -2.34 -5.39
C ASP A 382 -19.42 -3.13 -6.64
N PHE A 383 -19.89 -2.47 -7.72
CA PHE A 383 -20.35 -3.15 -8.92
C PHE A 383 -19.17 -3.66 -9.78
N THR A 384 -19.13 -4.97 -10.00
CA THR A 384 -18.08 -5.63 -10.81
C THR A 384 -18.64 -6.42 -12.00
N GLY A 385 -19.95 -6.31 -12.26
CA GLY A 385 -20.63 -7.04 -13.33
C GLY A 385 -20.37 -6.44 -14.72
N PRO A 386 -20.70 -7.17 -15.81
CA PRO A 386 -20.66 -6.60 -17.15
C PRO A 386 -21.67 -5.45 -17.29
N ALA A 387 -21.46 -4.57 -18.28
CA ALA A 387 -22.43 -3.54 -18.62
C ALA A 387 -23.80 -4.17 -18.91
N GLN A 388 -24.85 -3.66 -18.28
CA GLN A 388 -26.23 -4.12 -18.42
C GLN A 388 -27.20 -3.05 -17.96
N ASN A 389 -28.42 -3.03 -18.50
CA ASN A 389 -29.46 -2.15 -18.00
C ASN A 389 -30.15 -2.80 -16.79
N LEU A 390 -30.19 -2.09 -15.67
CA LEU A 390 -30.78 -2.57 -14.41
C LEU A 390 -32.07 -1.84 -14.11
N THR A 391 -33.12 -2.58 -13.78
CA THR A 391 -34.35 -2.00 -13.23
C THR A 391 -34.18 -1.81 -11.72
N LEU A 392 -34.11 -0.57 -11.27
CA LEU A 392 -33.94 -0.23 -9.85
C LEU A 392 -35.28 -0.26 -9.12
N VAL A 393 -36.32 0.31 -9.74
CA VAL A 393 -37.68 0.36 -9.17
C VAL A 393 -38.70 0.08 -10.27
N ASP A 394 -39.56 -0.92 -10.05
CA ASP A 394 -40.68 -1.27 -10.93
C ASP A 394 -42.02 -0.92 -10.26
N PHE A 395 -42.74 0.06 -10.82
CA PHE A 395 -44.05 0.44 -10.32
C PHE A 395 -45.15 -0.37 -11.00
N SER A 396 -45.74 -1.33 -10.26
CA SER A 396 -46.79 -2.24 -10.74
C SER A 396 -47.99 -1.61 -11.49
N ASN A 397 -48.28 -0.31 -11.29
CA ASN A 397 -49.15 0.50 -12.14
C ASN A 397 -48.65 1.95 -12.15
N GLY A 398 -48.01 2.36 -13.24
CA GLY A 398 -47.32 3.64 -13.40
C GLY A 398 -48.16 4.89 -13.10
N GLY A 399 -47.55 5.84 -12.41
CA GLY A 399 -48.09 7.17 -12.22
C GLY A 399 -47.63 8.09 -13.35
N GLY A 400 -48.36 8.19 -14.45
CA GLY A 400 -48.39 9.28 -15.46
C GLY A 400 -47.14 10.14 -15.77
N LEU A 401 -45.91 9.69 -15.48
CA LEU A 401 -44.64 10.37 -15.71
C LEU A 401 -44.14 10.05 -17.11
N THR A 402 -43.52 11.05 -17.73
CA THR A 402 -42.72 10.88 -18.95
C THR A 402 -41.24 10.96 -18.61
N ASP A 403 -40.38 10.38 -19.44
CA ASP A 403 -38.93 10.44 -19.24
C ASP A 403 -38.41 11.89 -19.14
N VAL A 404 -38.94 12.78 -19.97
CA VAL A 404 -38.64 14.23 -19.93
C VAL A 404 -38.95 14.87 -18.57
N GLN A 405 -39.96 14.39 -17.84
CA GLN A 405 -40.29 14.91 -16.51
C GLN A 405 -39.35 14.36 -15.45
N PHE A 406 -38.98 13.07 -15.56
CA PHE A 406 -38.03 12.44 -14.66
C PHE A 406 -36.63 13.07 -14.79
N GLN A 407 -36.18 13.35 -16.02
CA GLN A 407 -34.93 14.05 -16.31
C GLN A 407 -34.87 15.50 -15.78
N THR A 408 -35.96 16.05 -15.23
CA THR A 408 -35.88 17.35 -14.55
C THR A 408 -35.28 17.27 -13.16
N ALA A 409 -35.24 16.08 -12.54
CA ALA A 409 -34.60 15.82 -11.26
C ALA A 409 -33.08 15.84 -11.38
N ASN A 410 -32.41 15.88 -10.23
CA ASN A 410 -30.97 15.70 -10.14
C ASN A 410 -30.64 14.19 -10.20
N LEU A 411 -30.18 13.72 -11.34
CA LEU A 411 -29.85 12.32 -11.58
C LEU A 411 -28.33 12.16 -11.47
N ILE A 412 -27.87 11.35 -10.53
CA ILE A 412 -26.45 11.22 -10.20
C ILE A 412 -26.08 9.73 -10.21
N VAL A 413 -25.06 9.38 -10.99
CA VAL A 413 -24.37 8.10 -10.84
C VAL A 413 -22.98 8.41 -10.28
N THR A 414 -22.59 7.64 -9.26
CA THR A 414 -21.29 7.77 -8.59
C THR A 414 -20.53 6.47 -8.70
N ASN A 415 -19.20 6.58 -8.75
CA ASN A 415 -18.29 5.43 -8.86
C ASN A 415 -18.55 4.55 -10.10
N GLU A 416 -18.98 5.16 -11.22
CA GLU A 416 -19.33 4.46 -12.46
C GLU A 416 -18.16 3.80 -13.19
N GLY A 417 -16.92 4.03 -12.75
CA GLY A 417 -15.74 3.42 -13.36
C GLY A 417 -15.61 3.77 -14.84
N SER A 418 -15.60 2.75 -15.71
CA SER A 418 -15.55 2.89 -17.17
C SER A 418 -16.92 2.81 -17.85
N TYR A 419 -18.02 2.80 -17.09
CA TYR A 419 -19.37 2.71 -17.66
C TYR A 419 -19.92 4.11 -17.94
N GLU A 420 -20.52 4.33 -19.11
CA GLU A 420 -21.33 5.53 -19.37
C GLU A 420 -22.76 5.31 -18.83
N ALA A 421 -22.93 5.44 -17.51
CA ALA A 421 -24.17 5.08 -16.85
C ALA A 421 -25.10 6.29 -16.62
N ASN A 422 -26.39 6.14 -16.93
CA ASN A 422 -27.41 7.17 -16.76
C ASN A 422 -28.67 6.61 -16.12
N LEU A 423 -29.41 7.45 -15.39
CA LEU A 423 -30.73 7.10 -14.88
C LEU A 423 -31.82 7.53 -15.87
N ILE A 424 -32.72 6.61 -16.22
CA ILE A 424 -33.84 6.88 -17.13
C ILE A 424 -35.16 6.43 -16.52
N TRP A 425 -36.25 7.02 -17.02
CA TRP A 425 -37.60 6.53 -16.76
C TRP A 425 -38.12 5.77 -17.98
N ASP A 426 -38.36 4.47 -17.81
CA ASP A 426 -38.97 3.65 -18.84
C ASP A 426 -40.50 3.73 -18.77
N GLU A 427 -41.09 4.47 -19.71
CA GLU A 427 -42.54 4.66 -19.82
C GLU A 427 -43.31 3.36 -20.11
N SER A 428 -42.67 2.36 -20.72
CA SER A 428 -43.32 1.11 -21.14
C SER A 428 -43.56 0.16 -19.97
N THR A 429 -42.60 0.13 -19.04
CA THR A 429 -42.65 -0.68 -17.82
C THR A 429 -43.04 0.13 -16.59
N ALA A 430 -43.07 1.46 -16.70
CA ALA A 430 -43.23 2.39 -15.58
C ALA A 430 -42.18 2.14 -14.48
N SER A 431 -40.91 2.18 -14.87
CA SER A 431 -39.79 1.85 -14.00
C SER A 431 -38.67 2.90 -14.04
N ILE A 432 -37.91 2.98 -12.96
CA ILE A 432 -36.63 3.71 -12.90
C ILE A 432 -35.53 2.69 -13.25
N LYS A 433 -34.73 3.00 -14.26
CA LYS A 433 -33.64 2.14 -14.73
C LYS A 433 -32.29 2.85 -14.65
N LEU A 434 -31.25 2.07 -14.34
CA LEU A 434 -29.86 2.41 -14.63
C LEU A 434 -29.55 1.87 -16.03
N ASP A 435 -29.35 2.77 -16.98
CA ASP A 435 -28.88 2.49 -18.33
C ASP A 435 -27.34 2.56 -18.33
N MET A 436 -26.67 1.46 -18.65
CA MET A 436 -25.21 1.38 -18.68
C MET A 436 -24.66 1.41 -20.12
N GLY A 437 -25.40 2.04 -21.04
CA GLY A 437 -25.00 2.15 -22.44
C GLY A 437 -25.18 0.84 -23.22
N VAL A 438 -25.98 -0.11 -22.70
CA VAL A 438 -26.28 -1.35 -23.41
C VAL A 438 -27.47 -1.13 -24.35
N VAL A 439 -27.22 -1.37 -25.63
CA VAL A 439 -28.22 -1.21 -26.69
C VAL A 439 -29.32 -2.27 -26.54
N GLU A 440 -30.57 -1.82 -26.42
CA GLU A 440 -31.74 -2.69 -26.46
C GLU A 440 -32.13 -2.96 -27.92
N TYR A 441 -32.23 -4.24 -28.29
CA TYR A 441 -32.55 -4.67 -29.65
C TYR A 441 -34.07 -4.95 -29.79
N ASP A 442 -34.71 -4.33 -30.80
CA ASP A 442 -36.10 -4.60 -31.15
C ASP A 442 -36.30 -6.04 -31.65
N VAL A 443 -35.32 -6.55 -32.41
CA VAL A 443 -35.32 -7.91 -32.95
C VAL A 443 -33.90 -8.47 -32.85
N THR A 444 -33.75 -9.67 -32.31
CA THR A 444 -32.45 -10.36 -32.20
C THR A 444 -32.43 -11.66 -32.99
N TRP A 445 -31.23 -12.03 -33.43
CA TRP A 445 -31.00 -13.33 -34.04
C TRP A 445 -31.02 -14.43 -32.98
N ASP A 446 -31.97 -15.35 -33.08
CA ASP A 446 -32.08 -16.53 -32.21
C ASP A 446 -31.71 -17.84 -32.91
N GLY A 447 -31.64 -17.83 -34.25
CA GLY A 447 -31.18 -18.95 -35.07
C GLY A 447 -32.03 -20.23 -34.95
N GLU A 448 -33.31 -20.14 -34.55
CA GLU A 448 -34.10 -21.35 -34.23
C GLU A 448 -34.29 -22.30 -35.43
N ALA A 449 -34.21 -21.81 -36.67
CA ALA A 449 -34.32 -22.67 -37.85
C ALA A 449 -33.05 -23.48 -38.14
N GLY A 450 -31.88 -23.05 -37.63
CA GLY A 450 -30.59 -23.74 -37.79
C GLY A 450 -30.06 -23.81 -39.22
N ASP A 451 -30.52 -22.94 -40.12
CA ASP A 451 -30.06 -22.83 -41.51
C ASP A 451 -29.14 -21.64 -41.78
N ASP A 452 -28.92 -20.80 -40.77
CA ASP A 452 -28.11 -19.58 -40.79
C ASP A 452 -28.54 -18.54 -41.86
N LEU A 453 -29.75 -18.64 -42.41
CA LEU A 453 -30.20 -17.76 -43.50
C LEU A 453 -30.90 -16.51 -42.97
N TRP A 454 -30.40 -15.32 -43.33
CA TRP A 454 -31.04 -14.03 -42.99
C TRP A 454 -32.52 -14.00 -43.41
N SER A 455 -32.84 -14.54 -44.59
CA SER A 455 -34.18 -14.51 -45.18
C SER A 455 -35.22 -15.42 -44.49
N ASN A 456 -34.82 -16.25 -43.52
CA ASN A 456 -35.72 -17.11 -42.78
C ASN A 456 -36.21 -16.44 -41.50
N ALA A 457 -37.51 -16.13 -41.44
CA ALA A 457 -38.14 -15.43 -40.32
C ALA A 457 -38.02 -16.18 -38.98
N THR A 458 -37.87 -17.51 -39.00
CA THR A 458 -37.71 -18.34 -37.79
C THR A 458 -36.32 -18.27 -37.17
N ASN A 459 -35.38 -17.51 -37.73
CA ASN A 459 -34.09 -17.22 -37.08
C ASN A 459 -34.10 -15.90 -36.30
N TRP A 460 -35.26 -15.26 -36.19
CA TRP A 460 -35.43 -13.97 -35.55
C TRP A 460 -36.47 -14.05 -34.45
N THR A 461 -36.21 -13.35 -33.35
CA THR A 461 -37.14 -13.29 -32.22
C THR A 461 -38.53 -12.86 -32.68
N GLY A 462 -39.53 -13.65 -32.29
CA GLY A 462 -40.92 -13.41 -32.69
C GLY A 462 -41.31 -14.01 -34.04
N ASP A 463 -40.44 -14.81 -34.66
CA ASP A 463 -40.66 -15.45 -35.97
C ASP A 463 -40.95 -14.44 -37.10
N THR A 464 -40.35 -13.25 -37.04
CA THR A 464 -40.56 -12.15 -37.98
C THR A 464 -39.25 -11.58 -38.49
N LEU A 465 -39.15 -11.37 -39.82
CA LEU A 465 -38.00 -10.69 -40.41
C LEU A 465 -37.92 -9.23 -39.94
N PRO A 466 -36.70 -8.67 -39.78
CA PRO A 466 -36.53 -7.27 -39.46
C PRO A 466 -37.24 -6.31 -40.43
N THR A 467 -37.81 -5.24 -39.89
CA THR A 467 -38.55 -4.20 -40.61
C THR A 467 -37.96 -2.81 -40.41
N ALA A 468 -38.48 -1.82 -41.15
CA ALA A 468 -37.90 -0.47 -41.18
C ALA A 468 -38.02 0.26 -39.84
N GLY A 469 -36.93 0.86 -39.36
CA GLY A 469 -36.90 1.59 -38.09
C GLY A 469 -36.39 0.79 -36.90
N GLU A 470 -36.17 -0.53 -37.06
CA GLU A 470 -35.80 -1.42 -35.94
C GLU A 470 -34.29 -1.39 -35.65
N VAL A 471 -33.96 -1.59 -34.37
CA VAL A 471 -32.62 -1.93 -33.89
C VAL A 471 -32.47 -3.46 -33.88
N ILE A 472 -31.55 -3.97 -34.69
CA ILE A 472 -31.36 -5.39 -35.01
C ILE A 472 -30.07 -5.87 -34.36
N GLY A 473 -30.16 -6.88 -33.49
CA GLY A 473 -29.01 -7.46 -32.79
C GLY A 473 -28.60 -8.83 -33.34
N ILE A 474 -27.31 -9.01 -33.62
CA ILE A 474 -26.68 -10.32 -33.86
C ILE A 474 -25.47 -10.43 -32.93
N ASP A 475 -25.57 -11.29 -31.91
CA ASP A 475 -24.50 -11.52 -30.94
C ASP A 475 -23.88 -12.92 -31.10
N GLY A 476 -22.57 -12.97 -31.32
CA GLY A 476 -21.77 -14.21 -31.33
C GLY A 476 -22.15 -15.27 -32.38
N SER A 477 -23.04 -14.95 -33.31
CA SER A 477 -23.69 -15.90 -34.22
C SER A 477 -23.21 -15.78 -35.66
N ASN A 478 -23.28 -16.90 -36.40
CA ASN A 478 -22.98 -16.94 -37.83
C ASN A 478 -24.26 -16.74 -38.65
N VAL A 479 -24.29 -15.69 -39.46
CA VAL A 479 -25.44 -15.36 -40.30
C VAL A 479 -25.01 -15.23 -41.75
N THR A 480 -25.73 -15.90 -42.65
CA THR A 480 -25.54 -15.81 -44.09
C THR A 480 -26.50 -14.77 -44.66
N TRP A 481 -25.95 -13.68 -45.18
CA TRP A 481 -26.70 -12.70 -45.95
C TRP A 481 -27.01 -13.26 -47.34
N ASP A 482 -28.21 -13.81 -47.48
CA ASP A 482 -28.73 -14.49 -48.69
C ASP A 482 -29.78 -13.67 -49.45
N VAL A 483 -29.91 -12.37 -49.13
CA VAL A 483 -30.92 -11.49 -49.70
C VAL A 483 -30.67 -11.27 -51.20
N LEU A 484 -31.48 -11.95 -52.03
CA LEU A 484 -31.42 -11.96 -53.50
C LEU A 484 -32.38 -10.96 -54.18
N ALA A 485 -33.16 -10.19 -53.42
CA ALA A 485 -34.03 -9.16 -53.99
C ALA A 485 -33.19 -8.09 -54.71
N ALA A 486 -33.75 -7.47 -55.75
CA ALA A 486 -33.05 -6.66 -56.77
C ALA A 486 -32.20 -5.45 -56.28
N SER A 487 -32.05 -5.24 -54.97
CA SER A 487 -31.23 -4.20 -54.38
C SER A 487 -30.33 -4.63 -53.20
N GLY A 488 -30.45 -5.82 -52.60
CA GLY A 488 -29.58 -6.21 -51.47
C GLY A 488 -29.59 -5.22 -50.29
N ASN A 489 -30.72 -4.55 -50.04
CA ASN A 489 -30.86 -3.50 -49.04
C ASN A 489 -31.21 -4.09 -47.67
N LEU A 490 -30.64 -3.50 -46.61
CA LEU A 490 -31.27 -3.51 -45.29
C LEU A 490 -32.63 -2.80 -45.36
N PRO A 491 -33.60 -3.18 -44.50
CA PRO A 491 -34.79 -2.35 -44.28
C PRO A 491 -34.35 -0.92 -43.94
N ALA A 492 -35.09 0.08 -44.43
CA ALA A 492 -34.64 1.46 -44.33
C ALA A 492 -34.68 1.97 -42.89
N SER A 493 -33.75 2.85 -42.53
CA SER A 493 -33.70 3.51 -41.22
C SER A 493 -33.56 2.54 -40.04
N CYS A 494 -32.87 1.43 -40.25
CA CYS A 494 -32.54 0.48 -39.19
C CYS A 494 -31.18 0.79 -38.55
N GLU A 495 -30.93 0.13 -37.44
CA GLU A 495 -29.60 -0.04 -36.88
C GLU A 495 -29.28 -1.52 -36.79
N LEU A 496 -28.19 -1.97 -37.42
CA LEU A 496 -27.74 -3.37 -37.33
C LEU A 496 -26.50 -3.43 -36.45
N HIS A 497 -26.58 -4.14 -35.34
CA HIS A 497 -25.51 -4.30 -34.37
C HIS A 497 -24.95 -5.73 -34.46
N LEU A 498 -23.70 -5.85 -34.90
CA LEU A 498 -22.94 -7.10 -34.86
C LEU A 498 -22.04 -7.06 -33.63
N THR A 499 -22.38 -7.85 -32.60
CA THR A 499 -21.69 -7.87 -31.32
C THR A 499 -21.11 -9.25 -31.02
N GLY A 500 -20.19 -9.32 -30.05
CA GLY A 500 -19.44 -10.54 -29.77
C GLY A 500 -18.68 -11.05 -31.00
N ALA A 501 -18.49 -12.37 -31.09
CA ALA A 501 -17.83 -13.01 -32.23
C ALA A 501 -18.76 -13.23 -33.45
N ALA A 502 -19.73 -12.33 -33.68
CA ALA A 502 -20.69 -12.46 -34.77
C ALA A 502 -20.02 -12.43 -36.14
N ILE A 503 -20.47 -13.30 -37.05
CA ILE A 503 -19.98 -13.36 -38.43
C ILE A 503 -21.16 -13.16 -39.39
N LEU A 504 -21.15 -12.06 -40.14
CA LEU A 504 -22.07 -11.85 -41.26
C LEU A 504 -21.39 -12.22 -42.58
N ASN A 505 -21.73 -13.40 -43.11
CA ASN A 505 -21.22 -13.92 -44.37
C ASN A 505 -22.05 -13.39 -45.56
N LEU A 506 -21.48 -12.43 -46.28
CA LEU A 506 -22.07 -11.77 -47.44
C LEU A 506 -21.94 -12.65 -48.69
N THR A 507 -23.05 -13.24 -49.13
CA THR A 507 -23.10 -13.95 -50.43
C THR A 507 -23.50 -13.01 -51.58
N THR A 508 -24.18 -11.92 -51.25
CA THR A 508 -24.60 -10.84 -52.16
C THR A 508 -24.19 -9.48 -51.55
N THR A 509 -24.51 -8.39 -52.23
CA THR A 509 -24.24 -7.03 -51.72
C THR A 509 -25.16 -6.68 -50.54
N LEU A 510 -24.58 -6.17 -49.44
CA LEU A 510 -25.27 -5.53 -48.33
C LEU A 510 -25.29 -4.01 -48.55
N ARG A 511 -26.48 -3.40 -48.66
CA ARG A 511 -26.64 -1.94 -48.76
C ARG A 511 -27.29 -1.38 -47.50
N ALA A 512 -26.67 -0.36 -46.90
CA ALA A 512 -27.15 0.28 -45.69
C ALA A 512 -28.53 0.94 -45.87
N ASN A 513 -28.78 1.60 -47.01
CA ASN A 513 -30.13 2.11 -47.38
C ASN A 513 -30.74 3.01 -46.28
N ASN A 514 -30.07 4.11 -45.92
CA ASN A 514 -30.42 5.01 -44.80
C ASN A 514 -30.36 4.37 -43.40
N SER A 515 -29.64 3.27 -43.25
CA SER A 515 -29.44 2.57 -41.97
C SER A 515 -28.00 2.72 -41.49
N THR A 516 -27.77 2.41 -40.23
CA THR A 516 -26.42 2.32 -39.63
C THR A 516 -26.08 0.86 -39.37
N VAL A 517 -24.86 0.45 -39.69
CA VAL A 517 -24.35 -0.89 -39.39
C VAL A 517 -23.14 -0.76 -38.47
N TYR A 518 -23.27 -1.27 -37.25
CA TYR A 518 -22.20 -1.34 -36.24
C TYR A 518 -21.53 -2.71 -36.31
N VAL A 519 -20.21 -2.71 -36.48
CA VAL A 519 -19.38 -3.92 -36.49
C VAL A 519 -18.48 -3.88 -35.26
N GLY A 520 -18.85 -4.63 -34.24
CA GLY A 520 -18.14 -4.69 -32.96
C GLY A 520 -16.72 -5.23 -33.07
N SER A 521 -15.96 -5.05 -31.99
CA SER A 521 -14.51 -5.33 -31.90
C SER A 521 -14.09 -6.78 -32.14
N SER A 522 -15.03 -7.72 -32.11
CA SER A 522 -14.79 -9.14 -32.42
C SER A 522 -15.66 -9.65 -33.57
N ALA A 523 -16.45 -8.77 -34.19
CA ALA A 523 -17.36 -9.12 -35.27
C ALA A 523 -16.65 -9.12 -36.63
N SER A 524 -17.23 -9.85 -37.58
CA SER A 524 -16.64 -10.04 -38.90
C SER A 524 -17.64 -9.91 -40.04
N LEU A 525 -17.26 -9.15 -41.07
CA LEU A 525 -17.89 -9.21 -42.39
C LEU A 525 -17.03 -10.09 -43.31
N THR A 526 -17.60 -11.17 -43.82
CA THR A 526 -16.86 -12.13 -44.67
C THR A 526 -17.61 -12.47 -45.94
N GLY A 527 -16.96 -13.15 -46.89
CA GLY A 527 -17.63 -13.78 -48.03
C GLY A 527 -17.32 -13.14 -49.38
N SER A 528 -18.11 -13.52 -50.39
CA SER A 528 -17.90 -13.08 -51.78
C SER A 528 -18.68 -11.82 -52.17
N GLY A 529 -19.54 -11.34 -51.26
CA GLY A 529 -20.35 -10.14 -51.41
C GLY A 529 -19.54 -8.86 -51.19
N ALA A 530 -20.27 -7.76 -51.07
CA ALA A 530 -19.71 -6.43 -50.88
C ALA A 530 -20.61 -5.63 -49.93
N PHE A 531 -20.06 -4.61 -49.27
CA PHE A 531 -20.87 -3.63 -48.55
C PHE A 531 -21.00 -2.32 -49.34
N VAL A 532 -22.11 -1.61 -49.11
CA VAL A 532 -22.46 -0.36 -49.79
C VAL A 532 -23.08 0.61 -48.79
N ALA A 533 -22.39 1.71 -48.54
CA ALA A 533 -22.81 2.75 -47.61
C ALA A 533 -23.75 3.81 -48.24
N GLU A 534 -24.35 3.56 -49.41
CA GLU A 534 -25.17 4.56 -50.11
C GLU A 534 -26.28 5.16 -49.22
N SER A 535 -26.13 6.44 -48.85
CA SER A 535 -27.02 7.19 -47.93
C SER A 535 -27.16 6.63 -46.50
N GLY A 536 -26.29 5.71 -46.08
CA GLY A 536 -26.25 5.15 -44.72
C GLY A 536 -24.82 5.08 -44.17
N ASN A 537 -24.66 4.50 -42.98
CA ASN A 537 -23.40 4.52 -42.24
C ASN A 537 -22.90 3.12 -41.92
N PHE A 538 -21.59 2.90 -41.99
CA PHE A 538 -20.91 1.77 -41.35
C PHE A 538 -19.98 2.31 -40.27
N ILE A 539 -20.07 1.71 -39.09
CA ILE A 539 -19.26 2.04 -37.91
C ILE A 539 -18.48 0.78 -37.56
N PHE A 540 -17.17 0.89 -37.54
CA PHE A 540 -16.27 -0.22 -37.25
C PHE A 540 -15.53 0.06 -35.94
N GLU A 541 -15.67 -0.85 -35.00
CA GLU A 541 -14.90 -0.83 -33.75
C GLU A 541 -13.50 -1.43 -33.98
N ALA A 542 -12.51 -0.94 -33.25
CA ALA A 542 -11.17 -1.50 -33.27
C ALA A 542 -11.19 -3.00 -32.91
N GLY A 543 -10.57 -3.82 -33.78
CA GLY A 543 -10.59 -5.28 -33.70
C GLY A 543 -11.61 -5.95 -34.64
N SER A 544 -12.58 -5.19 -35.15
CA SER A 544 -13.48 -5.69 -36.21
C SER A 544 -12.68 -6.16 -37.43
N THR A 545 -13.24 -7.14 -38.14
CA THR A 545 -12.59 -7.70 -39.34
C THR A 545 -13.50 -7.61 -40.55
N VAL A 546 -12.93 -7.21 -41.68
CA VAL A 546 -13.58 -7.32 -42.99
C VAL A 546 -12.67 -8.16 -43.86
N ASN A 547 -13.23 -9.19 -44.50
CA ASN A 547 -12.55 -10.04 -45.47
C ASN A 547 -13.51 -10.37 -46.61
N LEU A 548 -13.63 -9.43 -47.54
CA LEU A 548 -14.58 -9.50 -48.65
C LEU A 548 -13.84 -9.53 -49.99
N SER A 549 -14.24 -10.44 -50.87
CA SER A 549 -13.68 -10.50 -52.22
C SER A 549 -14.50 -9.72 -53.27
N GLY A 550 -15.68 -9.21 -52.90
CA GLY A 550 -16.53 -8.41 -53.78
C GLY A 550 -16.16 -6.93 -53.75
N ASN A 551 -16.45 -6.21 -54.84
CA ASN A 551 -16.14 -4.79 -54.96
C ASN A 551 -17.04 -3.96 -54.02
N SER A 552 -16.43 -3.22 -53.09
CA SER A 552 -17.14 -2.35 -52.16
C SER A 552 -17.46 -1.00 -52.81
N PHE A 553 -18.61 -0.41 -52.45
CA PHE A 553 -19.13 0.79 -53.09
C PHE A 553 -19.34 1.94 -52.11
N MET A 554 -18.83 3.12 -52.45
CA MET A 554 -19.16 4.38 -51.75
C MET A 554 -20.01 5.27 -52.65
N GLY A 555 -21.21 5.61 -52.17
CA GLY A 555 -22.15 6.51 -52.85
C GLY A 555 -22.26 7.86 -52.15
N SER A 556 -22.95 8.81 -52.78
CA SER A 556 -23.27 10.11 -52.18
C SER A 556 -24.06 9.93 -50.87
N GLY A 557 -23.68 10.65 -49.80
CA GLY A 557 -24.35 10.60 -48.50
C GLY A 557 -23.93 9.42 -47.62
N ALA A 558 -22.86 8.73 -47.97
CA ALA A 558 -22.34 7.58 -47.21
C ALA A 558 -21.46 8.03 -46.03
N GLY A 559 -21.59 7.36 -44.87
CA GLY A 559 -20.67 7.53 -43.73
C GLY A 559 -19.85 6.27 -43.46
N LEU A 560 -18.55 6.43 -43.25
CA LEU A 560 -17.68 5.41 -42.63
C LEU A 560 -17.09 6.00 -41.36
N THR A 561 -17.26 5.29 -40.24
CA THR A 561 -16.67 5.64 -38.95
C THR A 561 -15.74 4.52 -38.49
N PHE A 562 -14.58 4.89 -37.97
CA PHE A 562 -13.60 3.99 -37.39
C PHE A 562 -13.31 4.43 -35.96
N ASN A 563 -13.68 3.61 -34.98
CA ASN A 563 -13.43 3.87 -33.56
C ASN A 563 -12.14 3.15 -33.18
N LEU A 564 -11.12 3.91 -32.76
CA LEU A 564 -9.85 3.35 -32.30
C LEU A 564 -9.95 2.89 -30.86
N ASN A 565 -9.13 1.90 -30.49
CA ASN A 565 -8.88 1.55 -29.10
C ASN A 565 -7.42 1.84 -28.72
N ILE A 566 -7.05 1.50 -27.48
CA ILE A 566 -5.68 1.65 -26.97
C ILE A 566 -4.60 0.97 -27.85
N GLY A 567 -4.96 -0.08 -28.58
CA GLY A 567 -4.08 -0.81 -29.50
C GLY A 567 -4.10 -0.31 -30.95
N GLY A 568 -4.86 0.76 -31.26
CA GLY A 568 -5.06 1.30 -32.59
C GLY A 568 -6.27 0.71 -33.31
N PHE A 569 -6.09 0.35 -34.58
CA PHE A 569 -7.16 -0.17 -35.44
C PHE A 569 -6.65 -1.29 -36.36
N THR A 570 -7.40 -2.37 -36.49
CA THR A 570 -7.07 -3.47 -37.41
C THR A 570 -7.44 -3.09 -38.83
N THR A 571 -6.47 -3.12 -39.76
CA THR A 571 -6.74 -2.81 -41.17
C THR A 571 -7.80 -3.73 -41.76
N LEU A 572 -8.90 -3.14 -42.23
CA LEU A 572 -9.99 -3.86 -42.89
C LEU A 572 -9.57 -4.27 -44.31
N GLN A 573 -9.87 -5.50 -44.71
CA GLN A 573 -9.52 -6.03 -46.03
C GLN A 573 -10.78 -6.11 -46.91
N ALA A 574 -10.89 -5.18 -47.87
CA ALA A 574 -12.03 -5.11 -48.78
C ALA A 574 -11.60 -5.36 -50.24
N GLY A 575 -12.50 -5.90 -51.04
CA GLY A 575 -12.31 -5.95 -52.50
C GLY A 575 -12.34 -4.55 -53.12
N ASN A 576 -12.00 -4.44 -54.40
CA ASN A 576 -11.85 -3.16 -55.14
C ASN A 576 -12.90 -2.11 -54.77
N LEU A 577 -12.44 -0.89 -54.51
CA LEU A 577 -13.32 0.27 -54.43
C LEU A 577 -13.82 0.63 -55.84
N PHE A 578 -15.14 0.63 -56.05
CA PHE A 578 -15.72 1.05 -57.33
C PHE A 578 -16.55 2.33 -57.17
N LEU A 579 -16.27 3.35 -57.98
CA LEU A 579 -17.10 4.55 -58.13
C LEU A 579 -18.01 4.41 -59.36
N ASN A 580 -19.33 4.53 -59.20
CA ASN A 580 -20.27 4.28 -60.30
C ASN A 580 -20.44 5.56 -61.11
N GLY A 581 -20.00 5.53 -62.36
CA GLY A 581 -20.48 6.40 -63.45
C GLY A 581 -20.18 7.90 -63.30
N SER A 582 -19.23 8.39 -64.11
CA SER A 582 -18.80 9.79 -64.28
C SER A 582 -18.41 10.52 -62.99
N ALA A 583 -17.10 10.65 -62.78
CA ALA A 583 -16.41 11.60 -61.89
C ALA A 583 -17.26 12.38 -60.85
N ALA A 584 -16.91 12.20 -59.57
CA ALA A 584 -17.33 12.97 -58.38
C ALA A 584 -18.67 12.58 -57.72
N ASN A 585 -18.63 11.69 -56.71
CA ASN A 585 -19.78 11.50 -55.80
C ASN A 585 -19.45 11.12 -54.34
N ILE A 586 -18.18 11.14 -53.91
CA ILE A 586 -17.87 11.13 -52.46
C ILE A 586 -17.94 12.52 -51.83
N SER A 587 -18.30 13.55 -52.60
CA SER A 587 -18.35 14.94 -52.13
C SER A 587 -19.39 15.23 -51.04
N ASN A 588 -20.28 14.27 -50.79
CA ASN A 588 -21.28 14.30 -49.72
C ASN A 588 -21.11 13.11 -48.76
N SER A 589 -19.98 12.39 -48.84
CA SER A 589 -19.66 11.29 -47.94
C SER A 589 -18.88 11.82 -46.75
N THR A 590 -18.95 11.11 -45.64
CA THR A 590 -18.29 11.45 -44.39
C THR A 590 -17.38 10.31 -43.98
N PHE A 591 -16.14 10.62 -43.64
CA PHE A 591 -15.20 9.70 -43.00
C PHE A 591 -14.90 10.25 -41.63
N ILE A 592 -15.14 9.45 -40.61
CA ILE A 592 -14.93 9.81 -39.22
C ILE A 592 -13.93 8.82 -38.63
N VAL A 593 -12.93 9.33 -37.95
CA VAL A 593 -12.09 8.54 -37.05
C VAL A 593 -12.31 9.08 -35.66
N ASP A 594 -12.75 8.22 -34.76
CA ASP A 594 -12.87 8.54 -33.35
C ASP A 594 -11.65 8.00 -32.60
N MET A 595 -10.96 8.90 -31.91
CA MET A 595 -9.73 8.63 -31.17
C MET A 595 -9.92 8.68 -29.65
N GLU A 596 -11.17 8.67 -29.16
CA GLU A 596 -11.48 8.80 -27.73
C GLU A 596 -10.70 7.83 -26.84
N ASP A 597 -10.59 6.57 -27.25
CA ASP A 597 -9.89 5.52 -26.50
C ASP A 597 -8.44 5.28 -26.97
N PHE A 598 -7.90 6.12 -27.87
CA PHE A 598 -6.56 5.93 -28.40
C PHE A 598 -5.48 6.55 -27.49
N ASP A 599 -4.64 5.69 -26.93
CA ASP A 599 -3.49 6.05 -26.08
C ASP A 599 -2.16 5.48 -26.63
N GLY A 600 -2.10 5.26 -27.94
CA GLY A 600 -0.91 4.77 -28.62
C GLY A 600 0.07 5.88 -29.00
N ALA A 601 1.34 5.53 -29.22
CA ALA A 601 2.30 6.47 -29.78
C ALA A 601 1.86 6.97 -31.17
N PRO A 602 2.17 8.24 -31.55
CA PRO A 602 1.88 8.77 -32.87
C PRO A 602 2.47 7.87 -33.97
N GLN A 603 1.61 7.39 -34.87
CA GLN A 603 1.98 6.49 -35.98
C GLN A 603 0.92 6.54 -37.08
N ASN A 604 1.23 6.04 -38.27
CA ASN A 604 0.23 5.93 -39.32
C ASN A 604 -0.58 4.64 -39.13
N ILE A 605 -1.91 4.74 -39.13
CA ILE A 605 -2.81 3.59 -39.01
C ILE A 605 -3.53 3.37 -40.34
N SER A 606 -3.28 2.23 -40.98
CA SER A 606 -4.06 1.78 -42.14
C SER A 606 -5.45 1.33 -41.70
N LEU A 607 -6.49 2.07 -42.05
CA LEU A 607 -7.88 1.80 -41.64
C LEU A 607 -8.54 0.76 -42.54
N ILE A 608 -8.40 0.93 -43.86
CA ILE A 608 -8.96 0.00 -44.85
C ILE A 608 -8.04 -0.11 -46.07
N ASP A 609 -7.91 -1.33 -46.56
CA ASP A 609 -7.10 -1.72 -47.71
C ASP A 609 -8.01 -2.26 -48.82
N PHE A 610 -7.94 -1.62 -49.99
CA PHE A 610 -8.71 -1.99 -51.19
C PHE A 610 -7.87 -2.74 -52.24
N SER A 611 -6.59 -3.02 -51.97
CA SER A 611 -5.63 -3.60 -52.92
C SER A 611 -5.91 -5.06 -53.31
N ALA A 612 -6.81 -5.74 -52.59
CA ALA A 612 -7.10 -7.17 -52.77
C ALA A 612 -7.85 -7.53 -54.07
N GLY A 613 -8.27 -6.55 -54.89
CA GLY A 613 -8.99 -6.80 -56.14
C GLY A 613 -8.19 -6.55 -57.43
N ALA A 614 -8.61 -7.20 -58.53
CA ALA A 614 -7.95 -7.07 -59.83
C ALA A 614 -8.38 -5.77 -60.54
N GLU A 615 -7.40 -4.91 -60.87
CA GLU A 615 -7.45 -3.68 -61.68
C GLU A 615 -8.84 -3.05 -61.91
N GLY A 616 -9.14 -1.93 -61.22
CA GLY A 616 -10.25 -1.08 -61.64
C GLY A 616 -10.61 0.10 -60.73
N GLY A 617 -9.90 1.23 -60.92
CA GLY A 617 -10.35 2.58 -60.60
C GLY A 617 -9.89 3.13 -59.24
N SER A 618 -8.67 3.68 -59.16
CA SER A 618 -8.23 4.36 -57.94
C SER A 618 -8.98 5.69 -57.76
N LEU A 619 -9.34 5.99 -56.52
CA LEU A 619 -9.57 7.37 -56.10
C LEU A 619 -8.27 8.15 -56.35
N THR A 620 -8.40 9.43 -56.67
CA THR A 620 -7.27 10.35 -56.57
C THR A 620 -7.37 11.12 -55.26
N ASP A 621 -6.27 11.68 -54.76
CA ASP A 621 -6.25 12.55 -53.58
C ASP A 621 -7.22 13.71 -53.71
N ALA A 622 -7.23 14.34 -54.89
CA ALA A 622 -8.18 15.41 -55.21
C ALA A 622 -9.66 14.96 -55.17
N GLN A 623 -9.95 13.67 -55.34
CA GLN A 623 -11.28 13.12 -55.20
C GLN A 623 -11.58 12.81 -53.74
N PHE A 624 -10.64 12.19 -53.00
CA PHE A 624 -10.78 11.89 -51.58
C PHE A 624 -11.04 13.15 -50.74
N GLN A 625 -10.29 14.22 -51.01
CA GLN A 625 -10.46 15.53 -50.36
C GLN A 625 -11.82 16.20 -50.61
N THR A 626 -12.65 15.70 -51.53
CA THR A 626 -14.01 16.24 -51.70
C THR A 626 -14.97 15.77 -50.61
N ALA A 627 -14.66 14.67 -49.92
CA ALA A 627 -15.45 14.17 -48.81
C ALA A 627 -15.27 15.02 -47.54
N ALA A 628 -16.20 14.89 -46.58
CA ALA A 628 -16.00 15.42 -45.24
C ALA A 628 -15.10 14.45 -44.46
N LEU A 629 -13.85 14.84 -44.22
CA LEU A 629 -12.87 14.10 -43.45
C LEU A 629 -12.81 14.68 -42.03
N MET A 630 -13.11 13.87 -41.02
CA MET A 630 -13.14 14.29 -39.63
C MET A 630 -12.37 13.31 -38.76
N VAL A 631 -11.50 13.85 -37.91
CA VAL A 631 -10.91 13.14 -36.78
C VAL A 631 -11.46 13.79 -35.52
N THR A 632 -12.09 13.01 -34.65
CA THR A 632 -12.65 13.45 -33.38
C THR A 632 -11.80 12.93 -32.23
N ASN A 633 -11.80 13.65 -31.11
CA ASN A 633 -11.08 13.27 -29.90
C ASN A 633 -9.56 13.07 -30.11
N ASP A 634 -8.98 13.84 -31.05
CA ASP A 634 -7.58 13.78 -31.51
C ASP A 634 -6.52 14.16 -30.46
N SER A 635 -6.84 14.40 -29.19
CA SER A 635 -5.90 14.60 -28.05
C SER A 635 -4.59 15.41 -28.30
N GLY A 636 -4.51 16.24 -29.35
CA GLY A 636 -3.30 16.95 -29.77
C GLY A 636 -2.35 16.21 -30.73
N TYR A 637 -2.72 15.05 -31.29
CA TYR A 637 -1.91 14.33 -32.30
C TYR A 637 -1.84 15.03 -33.65
N GLY A 638 -2.78 15.95 -33.94
CA GLY A 638 -2.85 16.66 -35.22
C GLY A 638 -3.30 15.75 -36.35
N ALA A 639 -3.97 14.64 -36.05
CA ALA A 639 -4.16 13.58 -37.01
C ALA A 639 -5.07 13.97 -38.18
N SER A 640 -4.78 13.42 -39.35
CA SER A 640 -5.54 13.67 -40.57
C SER A 640 -5.79 12.38 -41.35
N LEU A 641 -6.86 12.37 -42.13
CA LEU A 641 -7.17 11.26 -43.02
C LEU A 641 -6.56 11.51 -44.39
N VAL A 642 -5.74 10.58 -44.86
CA VAL A 642 -5.11 10.63 -46.18
C VAL A 642 -5.47 9.39 -47.01
N TRP A 643 -5.47 9.57 -48.33
CA TRP A 643 -5.61 8.48 -49.29
C TRP A 643 -4.21 8.13 -49.80
N ASP A 644 -3.86 6.85 -49.76
CA ASP A 644 -2.65 6.34 -50.37
C ASP A 644 -2.98 5.82 -51.78
N GLU A 645 -2.68 6.62 -52.81
CA GLU A 645 -2.91 6.24 -54.21
C GLU A 645 -2.04 5.05 -54.67
N ALA A 646 -0.87 4.83 -54.07
CA ALA A 646 0.05 3.78 -54.48
C ALA A 646 -0.39 2.41 -53.93
N GLU A 647 -0.95 2.42 -52.73
CA GLU A 647 -1.34 1.21 -52.01
C GLU A 647 -2.87 0.98 -51.97
N ASP A 648 -3.66 1.91 -52.53
CA ASP A 648 -5.14 1.92 -52.51
C ASP A 648 -5.71 1.78 -51.07
N ARG A 649 -5.20 2.60 -50.14
CA ARG A 649 -5.58 2.56 -48.71
C ARG A 649 -6.07 3.90 -48.17
N ILE A 650 -6.90 3.84 -47.14
CA ILE A 650 -7.18 5.01 -46.28
C ILE A 650 -6.30 4.89 -45.03
N ILE A 651 -5.57 5.96 -44.73
CA ILE A 651 -4.63 6.02 -43.62
C ILE A 651 -5.03 7.17 -42.69
N LEU A 652 -5.03 6.90 -41.38
CA LEU A 652 -4.97 7.94 -40.35
C LEU A 652 -3.49 8.30 -40.16
N ASP A 653 -3.11 9.51 -40.55
CA ASP A 653 -1.78 10.07 -40.37
C ASP A 653 -1.74 10.89 -39.09
N MET A 654 -1.03 10.40 -38.07
CA MET A 654 -0.92 11.02 -36.75
C MET A 654 0.41 11.77 -36.54
N ASN A 655 1.21 11.97 -37.60
CA ASN A 655 2.54 12.60 -37.51
C ASN A 655 2.55 14.08 -37.93
N ALA A 656 1.38 14.72 -37.96
CA ALA A 656 1.24 16.08 -38.43
C ALA A 656 1.52 17.10 -37.31
N VAL A 657 2.79 17.49 -37.18
CA VAL A 657 3.07 18.91 -37.02
C VAL A 657 2.40 19.61 -38.20
N ALA A 658 1.64 20.69 -37.97
CA ALA A 658 1.00 21.43 -39.05
C ALA A 658 2.08 22.07 -39.95
N TYR A 659 2.50 21.33 -40.99
CA TYR A 659 3.46 21.80 -41.97
C TYR A 659 2.77 22.79 -42.91
N ASP A 660 3.42 23.92 -43.19
CA ASP A 660 2.99 24.84 -44.24
C ASP A 660 3.14 24.17 -45.62
N VAL A 661 4.16 23.32 -45.76
CA VAL A 661 4.43 22.49 -46.95
C VAL A 661 5.06 21.16 -46.50
N ALA A 662 4.59 20.04 -47.02
CA ALA A 662 5.18 18.72 -46.76
C ALA A 662 5.70 18.06 -48.04
N TRP A 663 6.71 17.19 -47.90
CA TRP A 663 7.20 16.37 -49.00
C TRP A 663 6.20 15.26 -49.31
N ASP A 664 5.65 15.28 -50.54
CA ASP A 664 4.76 14.24 -51.05
C ASP A 664 5.44 13.34 -52.10
N GLY A 665 6.59 13.77 -52.64
CA GLY A 665 7.39 12.99 -53.58
C GLY A 665 6.72 12.68 -54.92
N GLU A 666 5.68 13.41 -55.32
CA GLU A 666 4.90 13.09 -56.54
C GLU A 666 5.64 13.34 -57.86
N GLY A 667 6.77 14.03 -57.84
CA GLY A 667 7.56 14.40 -58.99
C GLY A 667 8.63 13.39 -59.42
N ILE A 668 9.28 13.69 -60.54
CA ILE A 668 10.35 12.82 -61.05
C ILE A 668 11.65 13.08 -60.29
N GLY A 669 12.03 12.11 -59.47
CA GLY A 669 13.27 12.10 -58.72
C GLY A 669 13.17 12.87 -57.41
N ASP A 670 14.14 12.66 -56.54
CA ASP A 670 14.07 13.09 -55.14
C ASP A 670 14.55 14.54 -54.93
N PHE A 671 14.52 15.37 -55.97
CA PHE A 671 15.13 16.69 -55.96
C PHE A 671 14.29 17.72 -55.18
N TRP A 672 14.91 18.40 -54.21
CA TRP A 672 14.30 19.51 -53.45
C TRP A 672 13.69 20.58 -54.38
N SER A 673 14.37 20.90 -55.49
CA SER A 673 13.97 21.99 -56.38
C SER A 673 12.77 21.70 -57.29
N ASN A 674 12.19 20.49 -57.23
CA ASN A 674 11.01 20.15 -58.01
C ASN A 674 9.72 20.49 -57.23
N PRO A 675 8.91 21.48 -57.68
CA PRO A 675 7.70 21.89 -56.96
C PRO A 675 6.68 20.77 -56.78
N THR A 676 6.66 19.79 -57.69
CA THR A 676 5.71 18.67 -57.65
C THR A 676 6.12 17.56 -56.66
N ASN A 677 7.18 17.75 -55.87
CA ASN A 677 7.51 16.87 -54.74
C ASN A 677 6.99 17.43 -53.42
N TRP A 678 6.21 18.50 -53.47
CA TRP A 678 5.73 19.26 -52.33
C TRP A 678 4.24 19.47 -52.41
N THR A 679 3.57 19.36 -51.27
CA THR A 679 2.12 19.51 -51.15
C THR A 679 1.64 20.80 -51.83
N GLY A 680 0.68 20.65 -52.73
CA GLY A 680 0.13 21.78 -53.49
C GLY A 680 1.05 22.30 -54.61
N ASP A 681 1.97 21.46 -55.10
CA ASP A 681 2.91 21.75 -56.19
C ASP A 681 3.74 23.04 -55.94
N THR A 682 4.04 23.33 -54.67
CA THR A 682 4.63 24.61 -54.24
C THR A 682 5.91 24.38 -53.45
N LEU A 683 7.01 24.99 -53.89
CA LEU A 683 8.30 24.91 -53.18
C LEU A 683 8.23 25.61 -51.81
N PRO A 684 8.97 25.10 -50.80
CA PRO A 684 9.07 25.76 -49.51
C PRO A 684 9.58 27.20 -49.58
N GLY A 685 8.95 28.07 -48.78
CA GLY A 685 9.19 29.50 -48.66
C GLY A 685 9.86 29.92 -47.35
N SER A 686 10.06 31.23 -47.19
CA SER A 686 10.71 31.80 -45.99
C SER A 686 9.74 31.83 -44.82
N GLY A 687 10.17 31.28 -43.68
CA GLY A 687 9.33 31.15 -42.47
C GLY A 687 8.46 29.90 -42.44
N ASP A 688 8.48 29.08 -43.50
CA ASP A 688 7.62 27.90 -43.58
C ASP A 688 8.09 26.81 -42.60
N VAL A 689 7.12 26.10 -42.02
CA VAL A 689 7.35 24.82 -41.34
C VAL A 689 7.21 23.69 -42.36
N ILE A 690 8.27 22.91 -42.54
CA ILE A 690 8.46 21.97 -43.64
C ILE A 690 8.51 20.54 -43.10
N GLY A 691 7.60 19.69 -43.56
CA GLY A 691 7.55 18.28 -43.14
C GLY A 691 8.19 17.34 -44.15
N ILE A 692 9.07 16.45 -43.69
CA ILE A 692 9.60 15.34 -44.48
C ILE A 692 9.45 14.07 -43.65
N HIS A 693 8.53 13.19 -44.04
CA HIS A 693 8.19 11.98 -43.29
C HIS A 693 8.42 10.73 -44.14
N ASN A 694 9.22 9.78 -43.64
CA ASN A 694 9.60 8.53 -44.34
C ASN A 694 10.03 8.70 -45.80
N ALA A 695 10.70 9.82 -46.13
CA ALA A 695 11.06 10.17 -47.50
C ALA A 695 12.54 10.50 -47.64
N SER A 696 13.10 10.25 -48.82
CA SER A 696 14.46 10.66 -49.20
C SER A 696 14.39 11.92 -50.05
N VAL A 697 15.15 12.94 -49.68
CA VAL A 697 15.19 14.24 -50.36
C VAL A 697 16.64 14.61 -50.67
N ASP A 698 16.95 14.82 -51.94
CA ASP A 698 18.24 15.30 -52.46
C ASP A 698 18.21 16.82 -52.63
N TRP A 699 19.03 17.50 -51.83
CA TRP A 699 19.32 18.92 -51.98
C TRP A 699 20.22 19.16 -53.20
N ASP A 700 19.58 19.54 -54.33
CA ASP A 700 20.22 19.65 -55.64
C ASP A 700 20.63 21.08 -56.07
N SER A 701 20.48 22.08 -55.18
CA SER A 701 21.02 23.45 -55.34
C SER A 701 20.73 24.19 -56.66
N ASN A 702 19.58 23.99 -57.32
CA ASN A 702 19.30 24.62 -58.63
C ASN A 702 18.60 26.00 -58.60
N ALA A 703 18.48 26.65 -57.44
CA ALA A 703 17.86 27.98 -57.31
C ALA A 703 18.83 29.18 -57.25
N GLY A 704 20.13 28.99 -57.50
CA GLY A 704 21.09 30.09 -57.64
C GLY A 704 21.59 30.73 -56.34
N SER A 705 21.17 30.22 -55.18
CA SER A 705 21.80 30.41 -53.88
C SER A 705 21.86 29.05 -53.20
N ASP A 706 23.01 28.66 -52.66
CA ASP A 706 23.18 27.40 -51.90
C ASP A 706 22.44 27.44 -50.54
N ASN A 707 21.42 28.28 -50.38
CA ASN A 707 20.77 28.61 -49.12
C ASN A 707 19.39 27.94 -49.06
N LEU A 708 19.04 27.40 -47.90
CA LEU A 708 17.66 27.11 -47.53
C LEU A 708 16.80 28.39 -47.60
N PRO A 709 15.47 28.26 -47.71
CA PRO A 709 14.57 29.38 -47.48
C PRO A 709 14.86 30.02 -46.12
N PHE A 710 14.97 31.34 -46.09
CA PHE A 710 15.37 32.06 -44.87
C PHE A 710 14.41 31.77 -43.71
N ALA A 711 14.96 31.40 -42.55
CA ALA A 711 14.22 31.16 -41.32
C ALA A 711 13.08 30.14 -41.43
N CYS A 712 13.24 29.10 -42.26
CA CYS A 712 12.33 27.96 -42.28
C CYS A 712 12.63 26.99 -41.14
N GLU A 713 11.69 26.10 -40.85
CA GLU A 713 11.84 25.02 -39.88
C GLU A 713 11.58 23.68 -40.56
N ILE A 714 12.57 22.78 -40.62
CA ILE A 714 12.45 21.48 -41.29
C ILE A 714 12.34 20.38 -40.26
N HIS A 715 11.34 19.52 -40.39
CA HIS A 715 11.08 18.37 -39.53
C HIS A 715 11.32 17.08 -40.30
N LEU A 716 12.38 16.35 -39.94
CA LEU A 716 12.66 15.01 -40.47
C LEU A 716 12.13 13.98 -39.47
N THR A 717 11.08 13.27 -39.85
CA THR A 717 10.41 12.29 -38.97
C THR A 717 10.39 10.90 -39.61
N GLY A 718 10.25 9.86 -38.78
CA GLY A 718 10.35 8.47 -39.25
C GLY A 718 11.73 8.17 -39.84
N THR A 719 11.78 7.39 -40.93
CA THR A 719 13.03 7.02 -41.63
C THR A 719 13.45 8.02 -42.70
N SER A 720 13.10 9.30 -42.55
CA SER A 720 13.42 10.34 -43.53
C SER A 720 14.92 10.56 -43.70
N GLU A 721 15.33 10.86 -44.93
CA GLU A 721 16.71 11.14 -45.31
C GLU A 721 16.79 12.49 -46.04
N LEU A 722 17.57 13.44 -45.52
CA LEU A 722 17.94 14.67 -46.23
C LEU A 722 19.40 14.56 -46.69
N GLU A 723 19.59 14.24 -47.97
CA GLU A 723 20.90 14.14 -48.59
C GLU A 723 21.29 15.48 -49.23
N SER A 724 22.52 15.92 -48.99
CA SER A 724 23.10 17.07 -49.70
C SER A 724 24.38 16.68 -50.41
N THR A 725 24.36 16.76 -51.74
CA THR A 725 25.55 16.57 -52.60
C THR A 725 26.27 17.87 -52.94
N ALA A 726 25.67 19.02 -52.61
CA ALA A 726 26.18 20.39 -52.84
C ALA A 726 26.40 21.14 -51.51
N THR A 727 26.75 22.43 -51.54
CA THR A 727 26.67 23.22 -50.30
C THR A 727 25.19 23.44 -49.93
N LEU A 728 24.85 23.25 -48.65
CA LEU A 728 23.57 23.60 -48.05
C LEU A 728 23.87 24.58 -46.91
N ARG A 729 23.43 25.84 -47.06
CA ARG A 729 23.51 26.89 -46.03
C ARG A 729 22.17 27.03 -45.33
N MET A 730 22.14 27.00 -44.00
CA MET A 730 20.86 27.00 -43.29
C MET A 730 20.21 28.39 -43.24
N ALA A 731 20.96 29.49 -43.28
CA ALA A 731 20.42 30.84 -43.39
C ALA A 731 19.35 31.18 -42.33
N ASN A 732 19.72 31.04 -41.04
CA ASN A 732 18.84 31.25 -39.89
C ASN A 732 17.66 30.28 -39.77
N SER A 733 17.75 29.11 -40.40
CA SER A 733 16.72 28.06 -40.35
C SER A 733 17.01 27.01 -39.28
N THR A 734 15.97 26.28 -38.89
CA THR A 734 16.03 25.17 -37.94
C THR A 734 15.84 23.84 -38.66
N ILE A 735 16.62 22.82 -38.31
CA ILE A 735 16.42 21.44 -38.77
C ILE A 735 16.27 20.53 -37.54
N ASN A 736 15.09 19.97 -37.37
CA ASN A 736 14.74 18.96 -36.36
C ASN A 736 14.92 17.57 -36.98
N VAL A 737 15.80 16.75 -36.39
CA VAL A 737 16.13 15.41 -36.87
C VAL A 737 15.64 14.39 -35.85
N GLY A 738 14.56 13.69 -36.19
CA GLY A 738 13.96 12.67 -35.33
C GLY A 738 14.84 11.42 -35.16
N ALA A 739 14.45 10.58 -34.19
CA ALA A 739 15.18 9.40 -33.71
C ALA A 739 15.52 8.33 -34.76
N ASN A 740 14.93 8.36 -35.96
CA ASN A 740 15.26 7.43 -37.05
C ASN A 740 15.61 8.15 -38.36
N ALA A 741 15.67 9.48 -38.32
CA ALA A 741 15.93 10.29 -39.48
C ALA A 741 17.43 10.49 -39.68
N THR A 742 17.82 10.73 -40.93
CA THR A 742 19.22 10.84 -41.34
C THR A 742 19.46 12.14 -42.10
N ILE A 743 20.52 12.86 -41.74
CA ILE A 743 21.14 13.87 -42.62
C ILE A 743 22.45 13.32 -43.19
N THR A 744 22.68 13.50 -44.49
CA THR A 744 23.75 12.79 -45.19
C THR A 744 24.25 13.54 -46.42
N GLY A 745 25.23 12.95 -47.10
CA GLY A 745 25.69 13.40 -48.41
C GLY A 745 27.12 13.95 -48.41
N SER A 746 27.61 14.20 -49.64
CA SER A 746 29.00 14.58 -49.89
C SER A 746 29.29 16.08 -49.88
N GLY A 747 28.23 16.88 -49.71
CA GLY A 747 28.21 18.34 -49.70
C GLY A 747 28.75 19.00 -48.44
N PHE A 748 28.73 20.34 -48.43
CA PHE A 748 29.03 21.16 -47.24
C PHE A 748 27.74 21.49 -46.52
N TRP A 749 27.63 21.06 -45.26
CA TRP A 749 26.61 21.52 -44.34
C TRP A 749 27.13 22.76 -43.60
N ASP A 750 26.72 23.93 -44.07
CA ASP A 750 27.13 25.25 -43.58
C ASP A 750 26.02 25.81 -42.68
N CYS A 751 26.27 25.88 -41.37
CA CYS A 751 25.23 26.25 -40.43
C CYS A 751 24.70 27.67 -40.66
N ASP A 752 25.54 28.66 -40.98
CA ASP A 752 25.14 30.05 -41.36
C ASP A 752 23.95 30.61 -40.54
N ASP A 753 24.17 30.86 -39.24
CA ASP A 753 23.16 31.23 -38.22
C ASP A 753 22.09 30.14 -37.94
N GLY A 754 22.39 28.87 -38.24
CA GLY A 754 21.44 27.76 -38.21
C GLY A 754 21.24 27.11 -36.85
N THR A 755 20.08 26.47 -36.67
CA THR A 755 19.77 25.65 -35.51
C THR A 755 19.57 24.18 -35.90
N PHE A 756 20.21 23.27 -35.20
CA PHE A 756 19.90 21.84 -35.26
C PHE A 756 19.32 21.35 -33.94
N VAL A 757 18.32 20.48 -34.02
CA VAL A 757 17.79 19.72 -32.89
C VAL A 757 17.85 18.24 -33.27
N PHE A 758 18.53 17.43 -32.47
CA PHE A 758 18.68 15.99 -32.71
C PHE A 758 18.06 15.20 -31.56
N GLU A 759 17.19 14.26 -31.90
CA GLU A 759 16.70 13.23 -30.97
C GLU A 759 17.67 12.05 -30.90
N ASP A 760 17.72 11.34 -29.77
CA ASP A 760 18.48 10.09 -29.67
C ASP A 760 18.00 9.07 -30.72
N GLY A 761 18.95 8.53 -31.48
CA GLY A 761 18.73 7.63 -32.62
C GLY A 761 18.90 8.32 -33.98
N ALA A 762 18.88 9.66 -34.03
CA ALA A 762 19.18 10.41 -35.25
C ALA A 762 20.56 10.03 -35.81
N ALA A 763 20.69 10.06 -37.14
CA ALA A 763 21.96 9.81 -37.81
C ALA A 763 22.44 11.03 -38.60
N ALA A 764 23.72 11.33 -38.50
CA ALA A 764 24.37 12.33 -39.35
C ALA A 764 25.63 11.75 -39.98
N THR A 765 25.61 11.59 -41.31
CA THR A 765 26.64 10.89 -42.08
C THR A 765 27.08 11.72 -43.29
N MET A 766 27.58 12.92 -43.04
CA MET A 766 28.01 13.88 -44.08
C MET A 766 29.52 14.06 -44.12
N ASN A 767 30.07 14.50 -45.27
CA ASN A 767 31.52 14.65 -45.44
C ASN A 767 32.12 15.90 -44.76
N PHE A 768 31.36 16.99 -44.71
CA PHE A 768 31.82 18.30 -44.28
C PHE A 768 30.75 19.02 -43.47
N PHE A 769 31.10 19.46 -42.27
CA PHE A 769 30.25 20.24 -41.37
C PHE A 769 30.97 21.53 -40.98
N GLU A 770 30.34 22.69 -41.14
CA GLU A 770 30.95 24.01 -40.96
C GLU A 770 30.12 24.89 -40.01
N PHE A 771 30.78 25.39 -38.96
CA PHE A 771 30.22 26.44 -38.09
C PHE A 771 30.60 27.82 -38.60
N LYS A 772 29.58 28.68 -38.74
CA LYS A 772 29.73 30.05 -39.21
C LYS A 772 28.63 30.94 -38.62
N ASP A 773 29.03 32.13 -38.17
CA ASP A 773 28.15 33.07 -37.46
C ASP A 773 27.56 32.43 -36.18
N ALA A 774 26.33 32.73 -35.73
CA ALA A 774 25.83 32.30 -34.42
C ALA A 774 24.93 31.05 -34.52
N ASN A 775 25.43 29.87 -34.15
CA ASN A 775 24.72 28.60 -34.37
C ASN A 775 24.20 27.99 -33.07
N SER A 776 23.16 27.16 -33.16
CA SER A 776 22.63 26.43 -32.00
C SER A 776 22.48 24.93 -32.32
N LEU A 777 23.01 24.07 -31.46
CA LEU A 777 22.82 22.62 -31.54
C LEU A 777 22.19 22.13 -30.25
N THR A 778 21.11 21.37 -30.37
CA THR A 778 20.43 20.72 -29.24
C THR A 778 20.48 19.20 -29.40
N PHE A 779 20.82 18.50 -28.32
CA PHE A 779 20.84 17.04 -28.23
C PHE A 779 19.86 16.59 -27.15
N ASN A 780 18.80 15.91 -27.55
CA ASN A 780 17.82 15.35 -26.63
C ASN A 780 18.21 13.90 -26.33
N LEU A 781 18.59 13.62 -25.07
CA LEU A 781 19.06 12.29 -24.68
C LEU A 781 17.89 11.33 -24.51
N GLY A 782 18.07 10.10 -25.00
CA GLY A 782 17.24 8.97 -24.64
C GLY A 782 17.70 8.33 -23.32
N ALA A 783 16.96 7.31 -22.89
CA ALA A 783 17.21 6.62 -21.62
C ALA A 783 18.65 6.14 -21.42
N SER A 784 19.28 5.64 -22.50
CA SER A 784 20.65 5.10 -22.47
C SER A 784 21.75 6.10 -22.87
N GLY A 785 21.40 7.34 -23.21
CA GLY A 785 22.34 8.36 -23.68
C GLY A 785 21.95 8.94 -25.03
N PHE A 786 22.90 8.97 -25.96
CA PHE A 786 22.71 9.58 -27.26
C PHE A 786 23.47 8.84 -28.36
N THR A 787 22.82 8.62 -29.49
CA THR A 787 23.40 7.98 -30.67
C THR A 787 24.42 8.91 -31.32
N THR A 788 25.68 8.47 -31.35
CA THR A 788 26.78 9.31 -31.86
C THR A 788 26.58 9.69 -33.33
N LEU A 789 26.54 10.99 -33.58
CA LEU A 789 26.52 11.55 -34.94
C LEU A 789 27.93 11.55 -35.51
N THR A 790 28.10 11.31 -36.81
CA THR A 790 29.41 11.20 -37.47
C THR A 790 29.60 12.22 -38.60
N PRO A 791 29.58 13.53 -38.30
CA PRO A 791 29.68 14.62 -39.28
C PRO A 791 31.10 14.80 -39.83
N GLY A 792 31.66 13.81 -40.54
CA GLY A 792 32.82 13.97 -41.43
C GLY A 792 33.93 14.90 -40.92
N ASN A 793 34.36 15.86 -41.73
CA ASN A 793 35.39 16.84 -41.34
C ASN A 793 34.77 18.12 -40.77
N LEU A 794 35.31 18.61 -39.65
CA LEU A 794 34.93 19.90 -39.07
C LEU A 794 35.67 21.07 -39.73
N PHE A 795 34.90 21.99 -40.32
CA PHE A 795 35.35 23.28 -40.85
C PHE A 795 34.86 24.42 -39.96
N GLY A 796 35.54 25.56 -40.01
CA GLY A 796 35.16 26.71 -39.16
C GLY A 796 35.43 26.49 -37.67
N ALA A 797 36.24 25.51 -37.26
CA ALA A 797 36.56 25.24 -35.85
C ALA A 797 37.07 26.47 -35.07
N ALA A 798 37.77 27.40 -35.71
CA ALA A 798 38.21 28.64 -35.07
C ALA A 798 37.09 29.68 -34.84
N ASN A 799 35.91 29.45 -35.42
CA ASN A 799 34.72 30.29 -35.29
C ASN A 799 33.82 29.84 -34.14
N ILE A 800 33.92 28.58 -33.68
CA ILE A 800 33.18 28.11 -32.51
C ILE A 800 33.57 28.97 -31.31
N GLY A 801 32.60 29.68 -30.73
CA GLY A 801 32.82 30.58 -29.61
C GLY A 801 31.52 31.12 -29.01
N GLY A 802 31.59 32.21 -28.25
CA GLY A 802 30.48 32.67 -27.37
C GLY A 802 29.17 33.09 -28.03
N ASP A 803 29.10 33.09 -29.36
CA ASP A 803 27.85 33.30 -30.10
C ASP A 803 27.18 31.96 -30.48
N ASP A 804 27.88 30.84 -30.37
CA ASP A 804 27.34 29.49 -30.57
C ASP A 804 26.79 28.91 -29.25
N THR A 805 25.75 28.10 -29.35
CA THR A 805 25.09 27.44 -28.22
C THR A 805 25.02 25.94 -28.44
N PHE A 806 25.43 25.17 -27.43
CA PHE A 806 25.28 23.72 -27.40
C PHE A 806 24.41 23.38 -26.20
N THR A 807 23.24 22.80 -26.47
CA THR A 807 22.27 22.42 -25.45
C THR A 807 22.16 20.90 -25.39
N VAL A 808 22.19 20.36 -24.18
CA VAL A 808 21.91 18.94 -23.89
C VAL A 808 20.70 18.88 -23.00
N ASP A 809 19.65 18.20 -23.46
CA ASP A 809 18.47 17.92 -22.63
C ASP A 809 18.55 16.50 -22.07
N MET A 810 18.58 16.38 -20.75
CA MET A 810 18.68 15.12 -20.02
C MET A 810 17.34 14.62 -19.45
N ALA A 811 16.21 15.17 -19.88
CA ALA A 811 14.88 14.86 -19.31
C ALA A 811 14.57 13.35 -19.21
N ASP A 812 14.93 12.58 -20.24
CA ASP A 812 14.66 11.14 -20.29
C ASP A 812 15.86 10.27 -19.87
N TYR A 813 16.98 10.89 -19.48
CA TYR A 813 18.24 10.16 -19.25
C TYR A 813 18.24 9.35 -17.94
N THR A 814 18.53 8.05 -18.06
CA THR A 814 18.64 7.12 -16.92
C THR A 814 19.90 6.24 -16.99
N GLY A 815 20.85 6.57 -17.86
CA GLY A 815 21.99 5.72 -18.22
C GLY A 815 23.14 5.63 -17.20
N GLY A 816 23.09 6.37 -16.10
CA GLY A 816 24.12 6.37 -15.06
C GLY A 816 25.38 7.18 -15.41
N THR A 817 26.51 6.90 -14.74
CA THR A 817 27.80 7.58 -15.03
C THR A 817 28.43 7.04 -16.31
N GLN A 818 28.64 7.90 -17.29
CA GLN A 818 29.37 7.57 -18.53
C GLN A 818 29.76 8.82 -19.33
N ALA A 819 30.78 8.68 -20.16
CA ALA A 819 31.06 9.64 -21.23
C ALA A 819 30.24 9.29 -22.47
N ILE A 820 29.45 10.24 -22.98
CA ILE A 820 28.61 10.09 -24.17
C ILE A 820 29.20 10.93 -25.30
N THR A 821 29.58 10.28 -26.40
CA THR A 821 30.03 11.00 -27.60
C THR A 821 28.81 11.46 -28.39
N LEU A 822 28.55 12.76 -28.41
CA LEU A 822 27.41 13.36 -29.11
C LEU A 822 27.69 13.51 -30.61
N MET A 823 28.88 14.03 -30.96
CA MET A 823 29.32 14.20 -32.35
C MET A 823 30.79 13.80 -32.49
N ASP A 824 31.08 12.91 -33.43
CA ASP A 824 32.43 12.46 -33.77
C ASP A 824 32.87 12.97 -35.16
N PHE A 825 33.89 13.83 -35.18
CA PHE A 825 34.44 14.38 -36.41
C PHE A 825 35.68 13.58 -36.84
N SER A 826 35.65 13.03 -38.05
CA SER A 826 36.78 12.31 -38.67
C SER A 826 38.11 13.09 -38.74
N ASN A 827 38.08 14.43 -38.62
CA ASN A 827 39.25 15.29 -38.47
C ASN A 827 38.86 16.60 -37.74
N GLY A 828 39.45 16.85 -36.56
CA GLY A 828 38.97 17.84 -35.58
C GLY A 828 39.25 19.31 -35.84
N GLY A 829 39.46 19.75 -37.09
CA GLY A 829 39.58 21.18 -37.47
C GLY A 829 40.67 22.02 -36.75
N GLY A 830 41.44 21.44 -35.84
CA GLY A 830 42.34 22.16 -34.92
C GLY A 830 41.65 22.79 -33.70
N LEU A 831 40.42 22.40 -33.34
CA LEU A 831 39.73 22.86 -32.14
C LEU A 831 40.42 22.33 -30.88
N THR A 832 40.46 23.16 -29.84
CA THR A 832 40.90 22.77 -28.50
C THR A 832 39.74 22.92 -27.53
N ASP A 833 39.73 22.14 -26.45
CA ASP A 833 38.70 22.26 -25.42
C ASP A 833 38.58 23.70 -24.90
N THR A 834 39.69 24.37 -24.61
CA THR A 834 39.66 25.78 -24.19
C THR A 834 38.94 26.72 -25.17
N GLN A 835 38.94 26.41 -26.47
CA GLN A 835 38.17 27.19 -27.45
C GLN A 835 36.69 26.79 -27.44
N PHE A 836 36.40 25.49 -27.36
CA PHE A 836 35.03 24.98 -27.26
C PHE A 836 34.30 25.53 -26.03
N GLN A 837 34.98 25.57 -24.88
CA GLN A 837 34.51 26.14 -23.62
C GLN A 837 34.22 27.66 -23.67
N THR A 838 34.48 28.34 -24.80
CA THR A 838 34.05 29.73 -25.00
C THR A 838 32.64 29.86 -25.56
N ALA A 839 32.06 28.77 -26.07
CA ALA A 839 30.66 28.70 -26.48
C ALA A 839 29.71 28.71 -25.27
N ASN A 840 28.42 28.94 -25.54
CA ASN A 840 27.38 28.82 -24.53
C ASN A 840 27.00 27.33 -24.40
N LEU A 841 27.56 26.66 -23.39
CA LEU A 841 27.26 25.27 -23.09
C LEU A 841 26.12 25.23 -22.06
N VAL A 842 25.02 24.57 -22.41
CA VAL A 842 23.80 24.52 -21.61
C VAL A 842 23.40 23.06 -21.43
N ILE A 843 23.19 22.67 -20.18
CA ILE A 843 22.65 21.35 -19.85
C ILE A 843 21.35 21.59 -19.07
N THR A 844 20.28 20.92 -19.49
CA THR A 844 18.95 21.04 -18.88
C THR A 844 18.49 19.69 -18.35
N ASN A 845 17.66 19.73 -17.31
CA ASN A 845 17.00 18.55 -16.74
C ASN A 845 17.97 17.47 -16.18
N GLU A 846 19.08 17.87 -15.57
CA GLU A 846 20.15 16.97 -15.07
C GLU A 846 19.75 16.04 -13.90
N GLY A 847 18.66 16.34 -13.20
CA GLY A 847 18.22 15.54 -12.05
C GLY A 847 19.27 15.46 -10.93
N SER A 848 19.70 14.24 -10.58
CA SER A 848 20.73 13.96 -9.57
C SER A 848 22.15 13.88 -10.14
N TYR A 849 22.31 13.94 -11.46
CA TYR A 849 23.62 13.87 -12.11
C TYR A 849 24.29 15.24 -12.09
N THR A 850 25.62 15.21 -12.24
CA THR A 850 26.37 16.38 -12.72
C THR A 850 26.90 16.04 -14.10
N ALA A 851 26.72 16.94 -15.06
CA ALA A 851 27.25 16.72 -16.40
C ALA A 851 28.05 17.94 -16.88
N ASP A 852 29.05 17.68 -17.72
CA ASP A 852 29.85 18.71 -18.35
C ASP A 852 30.04 18.39 -19.85
N LEU A 853 29.98 19.43 -20.68
CA LEU A 853 30.26 19.34 -22.11
C LEU A 853 31.72 19.71 -22.37
N GLU A 854 32.43 18.85 -23.09
CA GLU A 854 33.83 19.07 -23.45
C GLU A 854 34.15 18.66 -24.89
N TRP A 855 35.30 19.16 -25.37
CA TRP A 855 35.86 18.73 -26.64
C TRP A 855 37.08 17.84 -26.42
N ASP A 856 36.98 16.57 -26.85
CA ASP A 856 38.12 15.66 -26.86
C ASP A 856 38.94 15.86 -28.15
N ALA A 857 40.09 16.51 -28.00
CA ALA A 857 41.03 16.74 -29.12
C ALA A 857 41.71 15.45 -29.63
N GLY A 858 41.70 14.38 -28.84
CA GLY A 858 42.27 13.07 -29.19
C GLY A 858 41.38 12.28 -30.15
N THR A 859 40.07 12.29 -29.93
CA THR A 859 39.08 11.69 -30.83
C THR A 859 38.49 12.66 -31.83
N ALA A 860 38.68 13.98 -31.62
CA ALA A 860 38.01 15.04 -32.37
C ALA A 860 36.49 14.98 -32.23
N SER A 861 36.01 14.87 -30.99
CA SER A 861 34.59 14.66 -30.71
C SER A 861 34.09 15.63 -29.64
N ILE A 862 32.78 15.93 -29.67
CA ILE A 862 32.06 16.57 -28.57
C ILE A 862 31.58 15.45 -27.63
N ILE A 863 31.97 15.56 -26.36
CA ILE A 863 31.66 14.58 -25.33
C ILE A 863 30.85 15.26 -24.23
N LEU A 864 29.81 14.57 -23.77
CA LEU A 864 29.13 14.85 -22.51
C LEU A 864 29.68 13.89 -21.46
N GLU A 865 30.37 14.42 -20.46
CA GLU A 865 30.76 13.65 -19.28
C GLU A 865 29.62 13.69 -18.28
N VAL A 866 28.96 12.56 -18.05
CA VAL A 866 27.93 12.42 -17.01
C VAL A 866 28.54 11.70 -15.82
N LEU A 867 28.53 12.36 -14.66
CA LEU A 867 28.99 11.82 -13.38
C LEU A 867 27.82 11.72 -12.42
N ASP A 868 27.71 10.59 -11.74
CA ASP A 868 26.96 10.46 -10.50
C ASP A 868 27.72 11.24 -9.43
N GLY A 869 27.02 12.01 -8.58
CA GLY A 869 27.69 12.88 -7.63
C GLY A 869 28.52 12.08 -6.61
N ASP A 870 29.86 12.23 -6.61
CA ASP A 870 30.83 11.53 -5.74
C ASP A 870 30.45 11.58 -4.24
N PRO A 871 30.00 10.46 -3.64
CA PRO A 871 29.59 10.41 -2.24
C PRO A 871 30.79 10.28 -1.28
N ALA A 872 30.92 11.20 -0.32
CA ALA A 872 32.06 11.25 0.60
C ALA A 872 32.27 9.94 1.43
N PRO A 873 33.53 9.60 1.81
CA PRO A 873 33.84 8.42 2.60
C PRO A 873 33.24 8.47 4.00
N VAL A 874 33.13 7.32 4.66
CA VAL A 874 32.55 7.18 5.99
C VAL A 874 33.60 6.65 6.98
N ALA A 875 33.99 7.43 7.99
CA ALA A 875 34.92 7.04 9.05
C ALA A 875 34.22 6.25 10.18
N ASP A 876 34.82 5.13 10.61
CA ASP A 876 34.26 4.23 11.62
C ASP A 876 34.66 4.61 13.06
N ASP A 877 33.74 4.43 13.99
CA ASP A 877 34.04 4.49 15.43
C ASP A 877 34.68 3.20 15.95
N GLN A 878 35.59 3.31 16.93
CA GLN A 878 36.31 2.16 17.48
C GLN A 878 36.36 2.18 19.01
N THR A 879 36.33 0.99 19.64
CA THR A 879 36.58 0.84 21.09
C THR A 879 37.76 -0.10 21.34
N VAL A 880 38.71 0.34 22.16
CA VAL A 880 39.98 -0.35 22.42
C VAL A 880 40.22 -0.51 23.93
N TYR A 881 40.56 -1.72 24.38
CA TYR A 881 40.84 -1.97 25.81
C TYR A 881 42.34 -1.95 26.13
N ILE A 882 42.71 -1.40 27.28
CA ILE A 882 44.09 -1.16 27.73
C ILE A 882 44.35 -1.71 29.14
N SER A 883 45.32 -2.60 29.30
CA SER A 883 45.64 -3.23 30.60
C SER A 883 46.75 -2.51 31.39
N GLY A 884 46.92 -1.20 31.15
CA GLY A 884 47.89 -0.36 31.89
C GLY A 884 49.13 0.11 31.11
N SER A 885 49.30 -0.28 29.84
CA SER A 885 50.43 0.12 28.97
C SER A 885 49.96 0.45 27.55
N SER A 886 50.77 1.12 26.71
CA SER A 886 50.37 1.56 25.35
C SER A 886 49.67 0.49 24.50
N VAL A 887 48.69 0.89 23.70
CA VAL A 887 47.90 0.02 22.82
C VAL A 887 47.94 0.51 21.37
N ALA A 888 48.05 -0.43 20.42
CA ALA A 888 48.00 -0.13 18.99
C ALA A 888 46.54 0.01 18.52
N ILE A 889 46.31 0.94 17.61
CA ILE A 889 44.99 1.33 17.09
C ILE A 889 45.13 1.54 15.58
N THR A 890 44.34 0.83 14.78
CA THR A 890 44.30 1.02 13.33
C THR A 890 42.94 1.60 12.97
N LEU A 891 42.90 2.84 12.50
CA LEU A 891 41.69 3.55 12.08
C LEU A 891 41.06 2.88 10.84
N THR A 892 39.73 2.89 10.76
CA THR A 892 38.96 2.30 9.66
C THR A 892 37.89 3.27 9.16
N ALA A 893 37.55 3.14 7.88
CA ALA A 893 36.66 4.00 7.11
C ALA A 893 36.34 3.28 5.80
N THR A 894 35.13 3.47 5.29
CA THR A 894 34.64 2.88 4.04
C THR A 894 34.33 3.94 3.02
N ASP A 895 34.75 3.71 1.80
CA ASP A 895 34.48 4.54 0.64
C ASP A 895 33.65 3.69 -0.35
N PRO A 896 32.45 4.14 -0.77
CA PRO A 896 31.59 3.34 -1.65
C PRO A 896 32.23 3.03 -3.01
N GLU A 897 33.09 3.92 -3.50
CA GLU A 897 33.82 3.84 -4.76
C GLU A 897 35.12 3.04 -4.61
N GLY A 898 35.58 2.87 -3.38
CA GLY A 898 36.79 2.13 -3.03
C GLY A 898 38.06 2.96 -3.21
N ASP A 899 37.95 4.29 -3.16
CA ASP A 899 39.05 5.21 -3.38
C ASP A 899 40.10 5.19 -2.24
N PRO A 900 41.37 5.52 -2.53
CA PRO A 900 42.44 5.46 -1.55
C PRO A 900 42.34 6.54 -0.46
N LEU A 901 42.03 6.12 0.77
CA LEU A 901 41.81 7.05 1.87
C LEU A 901 43.10 7.60 2.52
N SER A 902 43.10 8.92 2.74
CA SER A 902 44.05 9.65 3.58
C SER A 902 43.37 10.11 4.88
N TRP A 903 44.12 10.34 5.96
CA TRP A 903 43.55 10.42 7.31
C TRP A 903 44.11 11.61 8.10
N ALA A 904 43.25 12.28 8.86
CA ALA A 904 43.63 13.38 9.74
C ALA A 904 43.05 13.18 11.14
N ILE A 905 43.86 13.40 12.18
CA ILE A 905 43.36 13.49 13.56
C ILE A 905 42.79 14.88 13.76
N VAL A 906 41.52 14.94 14.16
CA VAL A 906 40.79 16.18 14.40
C VAL A 906 41.05 16.66 15.83
N ASP A 907 40.71 15.84 16.82
CA ASP A 907 41.03 16.08 18.23
C ASP A 907 41.90 14.96 18.80
N ALA A 908 42.98 15.34 19.48
CA ALA A 908 43.89 14.42 20.16
C ALA A 908 43.35 13.97 21.53
N PRO A 909 43.79 12.81 22.05
CA PRO A 909 43.30 12.32 23.34
C PRO A 909 43.72 13.18 24.53
N ALA A 910 42.90 13.20 25.57
CA ALA A 910 43.04 14.11 26.71
C ALA A 910 43.95 13.55 27.81
N PHE A 911 44.01 12.22 27.97
CA PHE A 911 44.77 11.54 29.03
C PHE A 911 45.90 10.65 28.51
N GLY A 912 46.20 10.71 27.21
CA GLY A 912 47.33 10.04 26.57
C GLY A 912 47.85 10.79 25.35
N SER A 913 48.81 10.19 24.66
CA SER A 913 49.38 10.72 23.42
C SER A 913 49.35 9.68 22.31
N LEU A 914 49.02 10.13 21.10
CA LEU A 914 49.12 9.31 19.88
C LEU A 914 50.50 9.46 19.25
N SER A 915 51.02 8.34 18.75
CA SER A 915 52.23 8.28 17.92
C SER A 915 52.01 7.33 16.75
N GLY A 916 52.74 7.51 15.65
CA GLY A 916 52.53 6.76 14.41
C GLY A 916 52.04 7.65 13.28
N THR A 917 51.56 7.04 12.19
CA THR A 917 50.95 7.72 11.05
C THR A 917 49.64 7.02 10.74
N ALA A 918 48.54 7.78 10.74
CA ALA A 918 47.24 7.23 10.44
C ALA A 918 47.22 6.49 9.07
N PRO A 919 46.47 5.38 8.95
CA PRO A 919 45.53 4.86 9.94
C PRO A 919 46.16 4.12 11.12
N ASP A 920 47.45 3.76 11.08
CA ASP A 920 48.11 2.99 12.15
C ASP A 920 48.75 3.87 13.24
N LEU A 921 48.09 3.93 14.39
CA LEU A 921 48.46 4.75 15.54
C LEU A 921 48.72 3.90 16.78
N THR A 922 49.44 4.46 17.74
CA THR A 922 49.66 3.87 19.06
C THR A 922 49.33 4.89 20.12
N TYR A 923 48.35 4.55 20.95
CA TYR A 923 47.97 5.34 22.11
C TYR A 923 48.81 4.96 23.32
N THR A 924 49.40 5.96 23.98
CA THR A 924 50.14 5.79 25.23
C THR A 924 49.53 6.65 26.33
N PRO A 925 49.03 6.06 27.43
CA PRO A 925 48.43 6.82 28.52
C PRO A 925 49.48 7.63 29.29
N THR A 926 49.13 8.85 29.69
CA THR A 926 49.93 9.74 30.53
C THR A 926 49.50 9.65 31.99
N GLY A 927 49.66 8.47 32.61
CA GLY A 927 49.33 8.25 34.03
C GLY A 927 48.60 6.94 34.28
N ALA A 928 47.73 6.92 35.30
CA ALA A 928 46.86 5.78 35.56
C ALA A 928 45.83 5.63 34.43
N THR A 929 45.56 4.40 33.99
CA THR A 929 44.62 4.11 32.90
C THR A 929 43.19 4.44 33.30
N VAL A 930 42.77 5.66 32.97
CA VAL A 930 41.40 6.15 32.95
C VAL A 930 40.85 6.07 31.52
N ALA A 931 39.54 6.13 31.35
CA ALA A 931 38.94 6.18 30.02
C ALA A 931 39.38 7.44 29.25
N ASP A 932 39.61 7.33 27.94
CA ASP A 932 40.09 8.41 27.07
C ASP A 932 39.56 8.24 25.64
N SER A 933 39.57 9.29 24.82
CA SER A 933 39.11 9.22 23.42
C SER A 933 39.77 10.26 22.50
N PHE A 934 39.76 10.02 21.19
CA PHE A 934 40.23 10.97 20.17
C PHE A 934 39.42 10.83 18.87
N THR A 935 39.42 11.86 18.02
CA THR A 935 38.63 11.89 16.78
C THR A 935 39.48 12.04 15.52
N PHE A 936 38.98 11.55 14.38
CA PHE A 936 39.67 11.60 13.09
C PHE A 936 38.70 11.71 11.91
N THR A 937 39.20 12.11 10.74
CA THR A 937 38.49 12.06 9.45
C THR A 937 39.33 11.32 8.41
N ALA A 938 38.65 10.74 7.43
CA ALA A 938 39.21 10.20 6.19
C ALA A 938 38.91 11.16 5.01
N PHE A 939 39.73 11.10 3.97
CA PHE A 939 39.62 11.90 2.75
C PHE A 939 40.07 11.04 1.57
N ASP A 940 39.18 10.82 0.62
CA ASP A 940 39.33 10.00 -0.60
C ASP A 940 40.19 10.68 -1.70
N GLY A 941 40.33 12.00 -1.66
CA GLY A 941 40.96 12.79 -2.73
C GLY A 941 40.08 13.95 -3.21
N SER A 942 38.77 13.87 -2.96
CA SER A 942 37.70 14.79 -3.37
C SER A 942 36.98 15.41 -2.17
N SER A 943 36.57 14.57 -1.22
CA SER A 943 35.60 14.86 -0.17
C SER A 943 36.05 14.33 1.20
N LEU A 944 35.71 15.08 2.26
CA LEU A 944 36.01 14.70 3.64
C LEU A 944 34.90 13.84 4.23
N SER A 945 35.26 12.81 4.98
CA SER A 945 34.32 11.96 5.70
C SER A 945 33.63 12.68 6.87
N ASN A 946 32.63 12.01 7.44
CA ASN A 946 32.22 12.26 8.83
C ASN A 946 33.41 12.10 9.81
N THR A 947 33.26 12.61 11.03
CA THR A 947 34.29 12.46 12.07
C THR A 947 34.09 11.16 12.84
N GLY A 948 35.07 10.25 12.77
CA GLY A 948 35.10 8.99 13.55
C GLY A 948 35.77 9.19 14.92
N THR A 949 35.35 8.41 15.92
CA THR A 949 35.77 8.49 17.32
C THR A 949 36.35 7.17 17.80
N VAL A 950 37.54 7.22 18.41
CA VAL A 950 38.16 6.07 19.08
C VAL A 950 38.11 6.22 20.59
N THR A 951 37.50 5.26 21.29
CA THR A 951 37.33 5.20 22.76
C THR A 951 38.24 4.13 23.40
N ILE A 952 38.86 4.43 24.56
CA ILE A 952 39.91 3.59 25.20
C ILE A 952 39.58 3.27 26.68
N LEU A 953 39.60 1.98 27.12
CA LEU A 953 39.08 1.52 28.45
C LEU A 953 39.95 0.48 29.25
N PRO A 954 40.03 0.47 30.62
CA PRO A 954 40.89 -0.43 31.45
C PRO A 954 40.31 -1.80 31.97
N THR A 955 41.13 -2.74 32.53
CA THR A 955 40.75 -4.11 33.07
C THR A 955 41.31 -4.48 34.51
N VAL A 956 40.66 -5.34 35.36
CA VAL A 956 40.98 -5.59 36.83
C VAL A 956 40.96 -7.10 37.35
N GLN A 957 41.74 -7.52 38.40
CA GLN A 957 41.81 -8.89 39.09
C GLN A 957 42.15 -8.92 40.64
N PHE A 958 41.76 -9.95 41.47
CA PHE A 958 42.16 -10.14 42.94
C PHE A 958 42.32 -11.61 43.52
N ILE A 959 43.08 -11.81 44.65
CA ILE A 959 43.67 -13.07 45.28
C ILE A 959 43.43 -13.20 46.84
N GLU A 960 43.37 -14.44 47.42
CA GLU A 960 42.99 -14.86 48.82
C GLU A 960 44.11 -15.13 49.89
N SER A 961 43.78 -15.20 51.22
CA SER A 961 44.63 -15.84 52.26
C SER A 961 43.92 -16.38 53.57
N GLY A 962 43.89 -17.71 53.81
CA GLY A 962 44.43 -18.41 55.03
C GLY A 962 43.58 -19.05 56.17
N SER A 963 43.43 -20.41 56.15
CA SER A 963 43.55 -21.47 57.24
C SER A 963 42.56 -21.54 58.46
N ALA A 964 42.00 -22.65 59.01
CA ALA A 964 42.15 -24.15 58.98
C ALA A 964 40.93 -24.86 59.71
N PRO A 965 40.92 -26.17 60.11
CA PRO A 965 39.99 -27.22 59.62
C PRO A 965 39.14 -27.93 60.74
N ASN A 966 37.88 -28.37 60.57
CA ASN A 966 37.36 -29.61 59.99
C ASN A 966 35.82 -29.55 60.18
N THR A 967 35.05 -30.06 59.21
CA THR A 967 33.57 -30.15 59.15
C THR A 967 32.83 -28.82 59.29
N ASP A 968 32.93 -27.99 58.27
CA ASP A 968 32.17 -26.75 58.16
C ASP A 968 31.64 -26.62 56.73
N VAL A 969 30.33 -26.69 56.51
CA VAL A 969 29.75 -26.26 55.22
C VAL A 969 29.84 -24.73 55.19
N LEU A 970 30.57 -24.19 54.22
CA LEU A 970 30.69 -22.76 54.00
C LEU A 970 29.63 -22.33 52.96
N VAL A 971 28.80 -21.36 53.34
CA VAL A 971 27.87 -20.68 52.42
C VAL A 971 28.38 -19.25 52.24
N SER A 972 28.88 -18.94 51.04
CA SER A 972 29.25 -17.57 50.69
C SER A 972 28.25 -16.97 49.72
N VAL A 973 27.75 -15.77 50.04
CA VAL A 973 26.93 -14.96 49.16
C VAL A 973 27.85 -13.98 48.42
N LEU A 974 27.86 -14.04 47.09
CA LEU A 974 28.65 -13.14 46.24
C LEU A 974 27.75 -12.02 45.70
N PRO A 975 27.87 -10.78 46.21
CA PRO A 975 27.15 -9.64 45.64
C PRO A 975 27.77 -9.20 44.31
N GLY A 976 26.93 -8.76 43.38
CA GLY A 976 27.31 -8.35 42.01
C GLY A 976 28.09 -7.04 41.88
N SER A 977 28.65 -6.48 42.96
CA SER A 977 29.40 -5.21 42.96
C SER A 977 30.71 -5.31 43.77
N PRO A 978 31.86 -4.86 43.23
CA PRO A 978 33.13 -4.86 43.94
C PRO A 978 33.16 -3.71 44.95
N GLY A 979 32.64 -3.94 46.16
CA GLY A 979 32.70 -2.94 47.23
C GLY A 979 32.15 -3.34 48.60
N VAL A 980 31.37 -4.41 48.73
CA VAL A 980 30.73 -4.76 50.01
C VAL A 980 31.33 -6.04 50.57
N ASN A 981 32.12 -5.91 51.64
CA ASN A 981 32.61 -7.06 52.41
C ASN A 981 31.51 -7.47 53.39
N PRO A 982 30.90 -8.66 53.30
CA PRO A 982 30.02 -9.13 54.36
C PRO A 982 30.85 -9.31 55.64
N GLU A 983 30.35 -8.81 56.77
CA GLU A 983 31.01 -8.99 58.06
C GLU A 983 30.96 -10.48 58.47
N ALA A 984 32.04 -11.21 58.16
CA ALA A 984 32.36 -12.59 58.54
C ALA A 984 31.51 -13.74 57.93
N PRO A 985 32.13 -14.88 57.55
CA PRO A 985 31.41 -16.06 57.06
C PRO A 985 30.67 -16.81 58.19
N LEU A 986 29.42 -17.22 57.93
CA LEU A 986 28.57 -17.98 58.85
C LEU A 986 28.90 -19.48 58.80
N LEU A 987 29.16 -20.09 59.97
CA LEU A 987 29.49 -21.51 60.15
C LEU A 987 28.30 -22.26 60.75
N TRP A 988 27.91 -23.39 60.16
CA TRP A 988 26.82 -24.25 60.67
C TRP A 988 27.33 -25.62 61.14
N SER A 989 26.92 -26.03 62.35
CA SER A 989 27.13 -27.40 62.86
C SER A 989 25.79 -28.13 63.01
N THR A 990 25.66 -29.32 62.42
CA THR A 990 24.41 -30.08 62.25
C THR A 990 23.97 -30.85 63.51
N GLY A 991 23.63 -30.14 64.60
CA GLY A 991 23.38 -30.79 65.89
C GLY A 991 22.35 -30.13 66.78
N ASP A 992 21.25 -29.60 66.25
CA ASP A 992 19.94 -29.60 66.91
C ASP A 992 18.90 -29.03 65.93
N ALA A 993 17.78 -29.75 65.76
CA ALA A 993 16.66 -29.31 64.94
C ALA A 993 15.95 -28.16 65.64
N GLY A 994 15.94 -26.99 65.01
CA GLY A 994 15.27 -25.79 65.49
C GLY A 994 16.21 -24.85 66.24
N LEU A 995 16.68 -23.83 65.54
CA LEU A 995 16.77 -22.42 65.96
C LEU A 995 17.36 -21.64 64.78
N GLY A 996 16.51 -20.88 64.08
CA GLY A 996 16.88 -20.06 62.93
C GLY A 996 17.89 -18.99 63.31
N GLN A 997 18.98 -18.91 62.57
CA GLN A 997 19.82 -17.72 62.55
C GLN A 997 19.37 -16.86 61.39
N SER A 998 19.11 -15.60 61.70
CA SER A 998 18.72 -14.58 60.77
C SER A 998 19.91 -13.70 60.40
N PHE A 999 19.87 -13.12 59.20
CA PHE A 999 20.85 -12.13 58.78
C PHE A 999 20.17 -10.98 58.05
N ARG A 1000 20.88 -9.84 58.00
CA ARG A 1000 20.44 -8.61 57.36
C ARG A 1000 21.52 -8.14 56.39
N PHE A 1001 21.10 -7.64 55.23
CA PHE A 1001 22.00 -7.01 54.27
C PHE A 1001 22.04 -5.50 54.54
N ALA A 1002 23.20 -4.87 54.39
CA ALA A 1002 23.34 -3.44 54.65
C ALA A 1002 22.72 -2.54 53.56
N SER A 1003 22.32 -3.14 52.44
CA SER A 1003 21.66 -2.52 51.30
C SER A 1003 20.85 -3.59 50.55
N ASP A 1004 19.86 -3.17 49.75
CA ASP A 1004 19.10 -4.10 48.91
C ASP A 1004 20.08 -4.88 48.03
N THR A 1005 19.94 -6.21 48.03
CA THR A 1005 20.93 -7.13 47.49
C THR A 1005 20.23 -8.20 46.66
N THR A 1006 20.68 -8.39 45.43
CA THR A 1006 20.20 -9.48 44.57
C THR A 1006 21.06 -10.73 44.77
N LEU A 1007 20.42 -11.81 45.22
CA LEU A 1007 21.04 -13.12 45.40
C LEU A 1007 20.98 -13.88 44.07
N ASN A 1008 22.10 -13.94 43.34
CA ASN A 1008 22.15 -14.59 42.03
C ASN A 1008 22.53 -16.08 42.10
N ALA A 1009 23.27 -16.46 43.15
CA ALA A 1009 23.66 -17.84 43.34
C ALA A 1009 23.95 -18.15 44.81
N ILE A 1010 23.66 -19.38 45.22
CA ILE A 1010 24.02 -19.92 46.53
C ILE A 1010 25.04 -21.04 46.31
N THR A 1011 26.24 -20.89 46.86
CA THR A 1011 27.28 -21.93 46.76
C THR A 1011 27.37 -22.70 48.06
N ILE A 1012 27.23 -24.01 47.97
CA ILE A 1012 27.31 -24.94 49.11
C ILE A 1012 28.54 -25.82 48.92
N GLN A 1013 29.39 -25.90 49.96
CA GLN A 1013 30.57 -26.78 49.95
C GLN A 1013 30.47 -27.86 51.02
N LYS A 1014 30.61 -29.14 50.64
CA LYS A 1014 30.67 -30.26 51.60
C LYS A 1014 32.10 -30.49 52.09
N PHE A 1015 32.29 -30.54 53.41
CA PHE A 1015 33.54 -30.96 54.04
C PHE A 1015 33.39 -32.28 54.79
N GLY A 1016 34.11 -33.31 54.34
CA GLY A 1016 34.26 -34.60 55.04
C GLY A 1016 33.49 -35.80 54.46
N ASP A 1017 33.91 -37.01 54.88
CA ASP A 1017 33.65 -38.30 54.22
C ASP A 1017 32.38 -39.05 54.69
N ALA A 1018 31.30 -38.37 55.12
CA ALA A 1018 30.04 -39.06 55.41
C ALA A 1018 29.24 -39.34 54.11
N SER A 1019 28.93 -40.60 53.81
CA SER A 1019 28.15 -41.00 52.63
C SER A 1019 26.66 -40.76 52.84
N PHE A 1020 26.01 -40.08 51.90
CA PHE A 1020 24.55 -40.08 51.78
C PHE A 1020 24.15 -41.32 50.97
N ASP A 1021 23.17 -42.10 51.45
CA ASP A 1021 22.65 -43.26 50.70
C ASP A 1021 21.89 -42.73 49.47
N SER A 1022 22.08 -43.37 48.32
CA SER A 1022 21.93 -42.72 47.01
C SER A 1022 20.50 -42.55 46.51
N ASP A 1023 19.52 -43.03 47.26
CA ASP A 1023 18.12 -43.04 46.84
C ASP A 1023 17.27 -42.38 47.94
N GLU A 1024 16.61 -41.26 47.59
CA GLU A 1024 15.59 -40.53 48.37
C GLU A 1024 16.04 -39.46 49.39
N HIS A 1025 16.50 -38.30 48.93
CA HIS A 1025 16.43 -37.07 49.73
C HIS A 1025 16.16 -35.83 48.85
N VAL A 1026 15.15 -35.03 49.24
CA VAL A 1026 14.82 -33.74 48.63
C VAL A 1026 15.34 -32.61 49.52
N LEU A 1027 16.00 -31.61 48.92
CA LEU A 1027 16.40 -30.38 49.61
C LEU A 1027 15.28 -29.34 49.48
N LYS A 1028 14.78 -28.87 50.61
CA LYS A 1028 13.83 -27.75 50.67
C LYS A 1028 14.56 -26.49 51.12
N LEU A 1029 14.45 -25.42 50.33
CA LEU A 1029 14.97 -24.10 50.67
C LEU A 1029 13.78 -23.17 50.91
N TRP A 1030 13.79 -22.49 52.06
CA TRP A 1030 12.78 -21.50 52.41
C TRP A 1030 13.43 -20.13 52.59
N ILE A 1031 12.81 -19.10 52.02
CA ILE A 1031 13.22 -17.70 52.16
C ILE A 1031 11.95 -16.89 52.36
N GLY A 1032 11.80 -16.24 53.51
CA GLY A 1032 10.64 -15.42 53.86
C GLY A 1032 10.97 -14.35 54.90
N GLU A 1033 10.16 -13.29 54.97
CA GLU A 1033 10.26 -12.27 56.02
C GLU A 1033 9.87 -12.87 57.36
N TYR A 1034 10.73 -12.71 58.37
CA TYR A 1034 10.41 -13.12 59.73
C TYR A 1034 9.86 -11.93 60.52
N ASP A 1035 8.54 -11.88 60.74
CA ASP A 1035 7.94 -10.85 61.60
C ASP A 1035 8.24 -11.15 63.08
N THR A 1036 8.95 -10.24 63.73
CA THR A 1036 9.33 -10.37 65.14
C THR A 1036 8.34 -9.71 66.12
N ASP A 1037 7.23 -9.09 65.67
CA ASP A 1037 6.36 -8.29 66.57
C ASP A 1037 5.03 -8.96 66.98
N ASP A 1038 4.86 -10.27 66.77
CA ASP A 1038 3.72 -11.01 67.34
C ASP A 1038 4.11 -11.71 68.66
N SER A 1039 4.42 -10.90 69.68
CA SER A 1039 4.26 -11.36 71.05
C SER A 1039 2.77 -11.30 71.42
N ILE A 1040 2.07 -12.40 71.12
CA ILE A 1040 0.87 -12.92 71.78
C ILE A 1040 0.17 -11.94 72.75
N ASP A 1041 -0.95 -11.31 72.35
CA ASP A 1041 -2.00 -10.98 73.33
C ASP A 1041 -3.42 -11.08 72.72
N GLU A 1042 -4.31 -11.68 73.50
CA GLU A 1042 -5.60 -12.23 73.07
C GLU A 1042 -6.68 -11.18 72.79
N GLY A 1043 -7.26 -11.24 71.58
CA GLY A 1043 -8.69 -11.00 71.35
C GLY A 1043 -9.16 -9.57 71.08
N TYR A 1044 -9.30 -9.20 69.78
CA TYR A 1044 -10.40 -8.45 69.13
C TYR A 1044 -10.11 -8.44 67.61
N PRO A 1045 -11.10 -8.43 66.70
CA PRO A 1045 -10.85 -8.61 65.27
C PRO A 1045 -10.37 -7.29 64.65
N ALA A 1046 -9.16 -7.29 64.09
CA ALA A 1046 -8.60 -6.17 63.36
C ALA A 1046 -9.00 -6.25 61.87
N THR A 1047 -9.55 -5.15 61.39
CA THR A 1047 -9.93 -4.86 60.01
C THR A 1047 -8.74 -4.88 59.05
N THR A 1048 -8.96 -5.46 57.87
CA THR A 1048 -8.30 -5.19 56.57
C THR A 1048 -6.86 -4.65 56.61
N HIS A 1049 -5.89 -5.55 56.41
CA HIS A 1049 -4.60 -5.22 55.81
C HIS A 1049 -4.31 -6.20 54.67
N SER A 1050 -4.22 -5.65 53.47
CA SER A 1050 -3.66 -6.29 52.29
C SER A 1050 -2.17 -5.97 52.24
N VAL A 1051 -1.32 -6.98 52.44
CA VAL A 1051 0.11 -6.91 52.08
C VAL A 1051 0.43 -8.14 51.22
N GLY A 1052 0.82 -7.89 49.98
CA GLY A 1052 1.21 -8.90 49.01
C GLY A 1052 2.60 -9.45 49.28
N ALA A 1053 2.69 -10.48 50.13
CA ALA A 1053 3.92 -11.23 50.30
C ALA A 1053 3.97 -12.40 49.28
N THR A 1054 4.91 -12.34 48.34
CA THR A 1054 5.16 -13.41 47.37
C THR A 1054 5.96 -14.53 48.04
N LEU A 1055 5.30 -15.63 48.37
CA LEU A 1055 5.93 -16.82 48.96
C LEU A 1055 6.72 -17.58 47.89
N HIS A 1056 8.06 -17.51 47.90
CA HIS A 1056 8.91 -18.26 46.99
C HIS A 1056 9.26 -19.62 47.63
N THR A 1057 8.57 -20.67 47.21
CA THR A 1057 8.93 -22.05 47.61
C THR A 1057 9.51 -22.76 46.41
N GLN A 1058 10.81 -23.10 46.45
CA GLN A 1058 11.46 -23.85 45.38
C GLN A 1058 11.88 -25.22 45.89
N TYR A 1059 11.42 -26.27 45.21
CA TYR A 1059 11.77 -27.66 45.50
C TYR A 1059 12.84 -28.11 44.53
N ILE A 1060 13.97 -28.60 45.05
CA ILE A 1060 15.07 -29.10 44.23
C ILE A 1060 15.24 -30.59 44.54
N ASP A 1061 14.90 -31.43 43.56
CA ASP A 1061 15.13 -32.87 43.64
C ASP A 1061 16.61 -33.17 43.34
N LEU A 1062 17.27 -33.87 44.27
CA LEU A 1062 18.69 -34.22 44.19
C LEU A 1062 18.87 -35.73 44.03
N SER A 1063 17.80 -36.47 43.72
CA SER A 1063 17.83 -37.92 43.51
C SER A 1063 18.86 -38.32 42.42
N GLY A 1064 19.71 -39.30 42.74
CA GLY A 1064 20.76 -39.82 41.85
C GLY A 1064 22.09 -39.04 41.82
N GLN A 1065 22.24 -37.93 42.55
CA GLN A 1065 23.49 -37.15 42.58
C GLN A 1065 24.47 -37.67 43.65
N ASN A 1066 25.66 -38.13 43.23
CA ASN A 1066 26.70 -38.66 44.14
C ASN A 1066 27.62 -37.54 44.68
N PHE A 1067 27.45 -37.14 45.94
CA PHE A 1067 28.25 -36.10 46.60
C PHE A 1067 29.59 -36.62 47.13
N THR A 1068 30.70 -36.38 46.40
CA THR A 1068 32.07 -36.65 46.87
C THR A 1068 32.74 -35.42 47.51
N SER A 1069 33.69 -35.65 48.42
CA SER A 1069 34.37 -34.57 49.17
C SER A 1069 35.19 -33.65 48.24
N ASN A 1070 35.02 -32.33 48.37
CA ASN A 1070 35.68 -31.21 47.65
C ASN A 1070 34.93 -30.59 46.45
N ASN A 1071 33.70 -30.99 46.13
CA ASN A 1071 32.94 -30.28 45.10
C ASN A 1071 32.16 -29.10 45.69
N TYR A 1072 32.27 -27.95 45.02
CA TYR A 1072 31.42 -26.77 45.20
C TYR A 1072 30.18 -26.96 44.33
N TYR A 1073 29.00 -26.80 44.93
CA TYR A 1073 27.74 -26.80 44.19
C TYR A 1073 27.17 -25.39 44.25
N THR A 1074 27.27 -24.69 43.12
CA THR A 1074 26.67 -23.37 42.93
C THR A 1074 25.28 -23.58 42.35
N ILE A 1075 24.27 -23.27 43.15
CA ILE A 1075 22.88 -23.21 42.71
C ILE A 1075 22.69 -21.80 42.17
N THR A 1076 22.67 -21.68 40.85
CA THR A 1076 22.37 -20.43 40.16
C THR A 1076 20.86 -20.28 40.10
N LEU A 1077 20.35 -19.19 40.65
CA LEU A 1077 18.91 -18.90 40.60
C LEU A 1077 18.63 -18.33 39.21
N SER A 1078 17.74 -18.97 38.46
CA SER A 1078 17.45 -18.65 37.05
C SER A 1078 16.96 -17.22 36.86
N SER A 1079 16.37 -16.65 37.92
CA SER A 1079 16.23 -15.22 38.15
C SER A 1079 16.80 -14.92 39.53
N GLY A 1080 17.72 -13.96 39.63
CA GLY A 1080 18.28 -13.54 40.91
C GLY A 1080 17.16 -13.12 41.86
N VAL A 1081 17.26 -13.50 43.14
CA VAL A 1081 16.23 -13.17 44.15
C VAL A 1081 16.62 -11.87 44.84
N SER A 1082 15.79 -10.84 44.67
CA SER A 1082 16.00 -9.53 45.31
C SER A 1082 15.60 -9.57 46.78
N LEU A 1083 16.54 -9.26 47.67
CA LEU A 1083 16.37 -9.24 49.13
C LEU A 1083 16.57 -7.81 49.63
N SER A 1084 15.66 -7.31 50.47
CA SER A 1084 15.72 -5.93 50.97
C SER A 1084 16.65 -5.78 52.18
N ALA A 1085 17.30 -4.62 52.30
CA ALA A 1085 18.24 -4.30 53.38
C ALA A 1085 17.59 -4.34 54.78
N ASP A 1086 16.32 -3.95 54.87
CA ASP A 1086 15.63 -3.71 56.15
C ASP A 1086 14.86 -4.93 56.66
N VAL A 1087 14.96 -6.05 55.95
CA VAL A 1087 14.19 -7.27 56.20
C VAL A 1087 15.10 -8.37 56.73
N GLU A 1088 14.61 -9.07 57.75
CA GLU A 1088 15.33 -10.14 58.41
C GLU A 1088 14.94 -11.49 57.81
N TYR A 1089 15.90 -12.16 57.17
CA TYR A 1089 15.67 -13.39 56.42
C TYR A 1089 16.23 -14.62 57.15
N GLY A 1090 15.50 -15.72 57.13
CA GLY A 1090 15.92 -17.02 57.68
C GLY A 1090 16.01 -18.11 56.62
N PHE A 1091 16.85 -19.12 56.87
CA PHE A 1091 17.04 -20.28 55.99
C PHE A 1091 16.87 -21.57 56.81
N GLU A 1092 16.13 -22.53 56.27
CA GLU A 1092 16.00 -23.88 56.86
C GLU A 1092 16.22 -24.95 55.79
N LEU A 1093 16.99 -25.99 56.14
CA LEU A 1093 17.20 -27.18 55.30
C LEU A 1093 16.53 -28.40 55.97
N ALA A 1094 15.65 -29.09 55.24
CA ALA A 1094 15.03 -30.34 55.69
C ALA A 1094 15.09 -31.44 54.61
N PHE A 1095 15.27 -32.70 55.04
CA PHE A 1095 15.34 -33.89 54.18
C PHE A 1095 14.19 -34.86 54.52
N THR A 1096 13.48 -35.39 53.51
CA THR A 1096 12.41 -36.40 53.69
C THR A 1096 12.51 -37.54 52.69
N ALA A 1097 12.20 -38.77 53.11
CA ALA A 1097 12.19 -40.01 52.29
C ALA A 1097 10.78 -40.31 51.74
N GLN A 1098 10.67 -41.02 50.60
CA GLN A 1098 9.43 -41.20 49.83
C GLN A 1098 8.72 -42.54 50.18
N ASP A 1099 7.38 -42.60 50.09
CA ASP A 1099 6.60 -43.83 50.34
C ASP A 1099 6.26 -44.57 49.02
N THR A 1100 6.19 -45.90 49.11
CA THR A 1100 6.34 -46.93 48.06
C THR A 1100 5.22 -47.08 47.02
N ASP A 1101 4.19 -46.24 47.02
CA ASP A 1101 3.04 -46.37 46.11
C ASP A 1101 3.07 -45.42 44.88
N ASN A 1102 4.19 -44.74 44.62
CA ASN A 1102 4.44 -43.90 43.43
C ASN A 1102 3.26 -43.00 42.99
N ARG A 1103 2.48 -42.48 43.96
CA ARG A 1103 1.49 -41.43 43.75
C ARG A 1103 2.06 -40.10 44.23
N PHE A 1104 2.08 -39.11 43.34
CA PHE A 1104 2.14 -37.71 43.74
C PHE A 1104 0.73 -37.26 44.13
N ASP A 1105 0.40 -37.33 45.41
CA ASP A 1105 -0.83 -36.70 45.94
C ASP A 1105 -0.54 -35.23 46.25
N LEU A 1106 -1.17 -34.31 45.53
CA LEU A 1106 -1.14 -32.89 45.85
C LEU A 1106 -2.06 -32.62 47.07
N VAL A 1107 -1.48 -32.33 48.23
CA VAL A 1107 -2.23 -32.07 49.47
C VAL A 1107 -2.90 -30.69 49.40
N LYS A 1108 -4.24 -30.63 49.39
CA LYS A 1108 -5.04 -29.40 49.56
C LYS A 1108 -5.02 -28.93 51.03
N TYR A 1109 -4.79 -27.63 51.26
CA TYR A 1109 -5.15 -26.98 52.52
C TYR A 1109 -6.67 -26.80 52.61
N TYR A 1110 -7.24 -27.13 53.76
CA TYR A 1110 -8.68 -27.09 54.07
C TYR A 1110 -8.99 -25.81 54.84
N ASP A 1111 -9.83 -24.92 54.28
CA ASP A 1111 -10.40 -23.79 55.03
C ASP A 1111 -11.59 -24.28 55.89
N PRO A 1112 -11.58 -24.09 57.23
CA PRO A 1112 -12.69 -24.52 58.09
C PRO A 1112 -13.94 -23.62 58.04
N ALA A 1113 -13.93 -22.47 57.37
CA ALA A 1113 -15.04 -21.51 57.40
C ALA A 1113 -15.81 -21.47 56.07
N GLY A 1114 -16.65 -22.49 55.82
CA GLY A 1114 -17.43 -22.57 54.59
C GLY A 1114 -18.41 -21.40 54.37
N THR A 1115 -18.13 -20.55 53.38
CA THR A 1115 -19.10 -19.75 52.62
C THR A 1115 -18.59 -19.44 51.20
N GLY A 1116 -19.20 -20.09 50.20
CA GLY A 1116 -19.51 -19.66 48.82
C GLY A 1116 -18.52 -18.85 47.96
N ASP A 1117 -18.16 -19.49 46.84
CA ASP A 1117 -17.81 -19.02 45.48
C ASP A 1117 -16.55 -18.17 45.18
N GLY A 1118 -15.81 -18.67 44.18
CA GLY A 1118 -14.70 -18.00 43.49
C GLY A 1118 -13.57 -18.97 43.12
N ILE A 1119 -13.61 -19.57 41.92
CA ILE A 1119 -12.50 -20.36 41.37
C ILE A 1119 -11.48 -19.39 40.74
N TYR A 1120 -10.27 -19.33 41.30
CA TYR A 1120 -9.12 -18.67 40.68
C TYR A 1120 -8.36 -19.69 39.81
N ALA A 1121 -8.44 -19.55 38.49
CA ALA A 1121 -7.59 -20.27 37.56
C ALA A 1121 -6.36 -19.40 37.24
N GLY A 1122 -5.30 -19.52 38.05
CA GLY A 1122 -3.97 -19.05 37.68
C GLY A 1122 -3.31 -20.06 36.74
N GLY A 1123 -2.82 -19.60 35.59
CA GLY A 1123 -2.14 -20.43 34.59
C GLY A 1123 -0.99 -21.23 35.22
N MET A 1124 -0.97 -22.53 34.97
CA MET A 1124 0.19 -23.38 35.26
C MET A 1124 1.08 -23.44 34.02
N THR A 1125 2.31 -22.93 34.13
CA THR A 1125 3.36 -23.14 33.12
C THR A 1125 4.20 -24.35 33.54
N LEU A 1126 4.17 -25.43 32.75
CA LEU A 1126 5.03 -26.60 32.97
C LEU A 1126 6.35 -26.39 32.23
N TYR A 1127 7.46 -26.22 32.95
CA TYR A 1127 8.81 -26.21 32.35
C TYR A 1127 9.32 -27.65 32.20
N GLN A 1128 9.67 -28.08 30.98
CA GLN A 1128 10.27 -29.40 30.77
C GLN A 1128 11.77 -29.39 31.07
N ALA A 1129 12.19 -30.29 31.96
CA ALA A 1129 13.58 -30.68 32.17
C ALA A 1129 14.00 -31.71 31.11
N ASN A 1130 15.18 -31.54 30.52
CA ASN A 1130 15.80 -32.52 29.64
C ASN A 1130 16.17 -33.79 30.42
N ILE A 1131 15.42 -34.89 30.24
CA ILE A 1131 15.73 -36.19 30.84
C ILE A 1131 15.88 -37.24 29.73
N THR A 1132 17.08 -37.80 29.59
CA THR A 1132 17.39 -38.88 28.65
C THR A 1132 17.14 -40.23 29.32
N GLY A 1133 16.04 -40.90 28.95
CA GLY A 1133 15.68 -42.24 29.42
C GLY A 1133 14.21 -42.57 29.14
N THR A 1134 13.86 -43.85 29.08
CA THR A 1134 12.51 -44.34 28.78
C THR A 1134 11.49 -43.81 29.79
N LEU A 1135 10.56 -42.95 29.36
CA LEU A 1135 9.62 -42.22 30.23
C LEU A 1135 8.26 -42.93 30.45
N PRO A 1136 7.61 -42.70 31.61
CA PRO A 1136 6.29 -43.20 31.99
C PRO A 1136 5.12 -42.37 31.43
N PHE A 1137 3.90 -42.93 31.51
CA PHE A 1137 2.64 -42.33 31.03
C PHE A 1137 2.23 -41.08 31.85
N VAL A 1138 1.97 -39.98 31.15
CA VAL A 1138 1.27 -38.80 31.70
C VAL A 1138 -0.22 -38.92 31.35
N SER A 1139 -1.09 -38.83 32.34
CA SER A 1139 -2.55 -38.80 32.16
C SER A 1139 -3.09 -37.53 32.81
N LEU A 1140 -3.74 -36.69 32.01
CA LEU A 1140 -4.67 -35.66 32.47
C LEU A 1140 -6.07 -36.29 32.43
N ILE A 1141 -6.77 -36.30 33.55
CA ILE A 1141 -8.17 -36.71 33.61
C ILE A 1141 -8.96 -35.48 34.06
N ASP A 1142 -9.83 -34.99 33.17
CA ASP A 1142 -10.93 -34.09 33.52
C ASP A 1142 -12.23 -34.90 33.50
N GLU A 1143 -13.09 -34.74 34.51
CA GLU A 1143 -14.34 -35.49 34.66
C GLU A 1143 -15.54 -34.85 33.92
N ALA A 1144 -15.31 -33.91 33.00
CA ALA A 1144 -16.39 -33.31 32.21
C ALA A 1144 -16.10 -33.35 30.68
N TRP A 1145 -16.52 -34.46 30.05
CA TRP A 1145 -16.77 -34.67 28.61
C TRP A 1145 -15.56 -34.93 27.67
N ASN A 1146 -15.40 -36.22 27.35
CA ASN A 1146 -14.71 -36.90 26.23
C ASN A 1146 -13.18 -36.82 26.11
N ASP A 1147 -12.58 -38.03 26.16
CA ASP A 1147 -11.16 -38.37 26.20
C ASP A 1147 -10.37 -37.90 24.96
N LEU A 1148 -9.47 -36.93 25.14
CA LEU A 1148 -8.39 -36.65 24.19
C LEU A 1148 -7.05 -37.03 24.82
N ALA A 1149 -6.57 -38.24 24.53
CA ALA A 1149 -5.27 -38.73 24.99
C ALA A 1149 -4.21 -38.45 23.92
N PHE A 1150 -3.19 -37.66 24.27
CA PHE A 1150 -2.07 -37.37 23.38
C PHE A 1150 -0.91 -38.35 23.62
N VAL A 1151 -0.45 -39.02 22.57
CA VAL A 1151 0.71 -39.93 22.62
C VAL A 1151 1.68 -39.56 21.49
N LEU A 1152 2.86 -39.04 21.82
CA LEU A 1152 3.96 -38.79 20.88
C LEU A 1152 4.93 -39.98 20.88
N GLN A 1153 5.11 -40.63 19.73
CA GLN A 1153 6.14 -41.67 19.52
C GLN A 1153 7.01 -41.33 18.31
N GLY A 1154 8.25 -40.90 18.55
CA GLY A 1154 9.28 -40.81 17.50
C GLY A 1154 10.02 -42.13 17.35
N THR A 1155 10.14 -42.64 16.11
CA THR A 1155 11.06 -43.75 15.80
C THR A 1155 11.95 -43.38 14.62
N SER A 1156 13.14 -42.84 14.88
CA SER A 1156 14.22 -42.85 13.88
C SER A 1156 15.34 -43.76 14.37
N ALA A 1157 15.48 -44.90 13.71
CA ALA A 1157 16.66 -45.74 13.86
C ALA A 1157 17.85 -45.08 13.13
N GLY A 1158 18.43 -44.03 13.73
CA GLY A 1158 19.79 -43.57 13.42
C GLY A 1158 19.99 -42.58 12.25
N GLY A 1159 19.02 -41.71 11.92
CA GLY A 1159 19.18 -40.61 10.96
C GLY A 1159 18.42 -39.34 11.39
N ALA A 1160 18.84 -38.17 10.90
CA ALA A 1160 18.22 -36.86 11.19
C ALA A 1160 16.75 -36.84 10.72
N ASP A 1161 15.88 -36.28 11.54
CA ASP A 1161 14.43 -36.19 11.30
C ASP A 1161 14.14 -35.22 10.15
N PRO A 1162 13.55 -35.65 9.02
CA PRO A 1162 13.27 -34.79 7.88
C PRO A 1162 12.01 -33.92 8.02
N ILE A 1163 11.20 -34.12 9.08
CA ILE A 1163 9.92 -33.40 9.27
C ILE A 1163 10.06 -32.26 10.31
N GLY A 1164 11.02 -32.36 11.24
CA GLY A 1164 11.24 -31.34 12.27
C GLY A 1164 10.15 -31.29 13.35
N ASP A 1165 10.07 -30.18 14.08
CA ASP A 1165 9.07 -30.00 15.15
C ASP A 1165 7.66 -29.82 14.55
N ILE A 1166 6.68 -30.55 15.09
CA ILE A 1166 5.27 -30.41 14.76
C ILE A 1166 4.58 -29.62 15.87
N SER A 1167 4.00 -28.48 15.51
CA SER A 1167 3.20 -27.66 16.41
C SER A 1167 1.73 -28.07 16.31
N LEU A 1168 1.07 -28.12 17.47
CA LEU A 1168 -0.37 -28.35 17.57
C LEU A 1168 -1.04 -27.05 18.01
N GLY A 1169 -1.90 -26.51 17.14
CA GLY A 1169 -2.79 -25.40 17.50
C GLY A 1169 -3.98 -25.93 18.31
N GLY A 1170 -4.49 -25.12 19.24
CA GLY A 1170 -5.74 -25.44 19.95
C GLY A 1170 -6.93 -25.62 19.00
N LEU A 1171 -8.02 -26.22 19.49
CA LEU A 1171 -9.24 -26.41 18.70
C LEU A 1171 -9.83 -25.05 18.29
N VAL A 1172 -9.87 -24.75 16.99
CA VAL A 1172 -10.57 -23.59 16.43
C VAL A 1172 -11.85 -24.11 15.77
N ALA A 1173 -13.01 -23.67 16.24
CA ALA A 1173 -14.33 -24.11 15.77
C ALA A 1173 -14.60 -25.65 15.78
N GLY A 1174 -13.80 -26.42 16.54
CA GLY A 1174 -13.93 -27.88 16.63
C GLY A 1174 -12.95 -28.68 15.76
N ASP A 1175 -12.11 -28.00 14.97
CA ASP A 1175 -11.10 -28.63 14.11
C ASP A 1175 -9.72 -28.68 14.79
N LEU A 1176 -9.00 -29.79 14.57
CA LEU A 1176 -7.63 -29.94 15.04
C LEU A 1176 -6.67 -29.33 14.02
N VAL A 1177 -5.69 -28.56 14.50
CA VAL A 1177 -4.74 -27.82 13.66
C VAL A 1177 -3.33 -28.38 13.83
N PHE A 1178 -2.72 -28.82 12.73
CA PHE A 1178 -1.32 -29.28 12.68
C PHE A 1178 -0.48 -28.30 11.87
N SER A 1179 0.70 -27.91 12.35
CA SER A 1179 1.64 -27.12 11.55
C SER A 1179 3.10 -27.58 11.69
N TRP A 1180 3.85 -27.51 10.59
CA TRP A 1180 5.27 -27.83 10.53
C TRP A 1180 5.98 -27.05 9.42
N ALA A 1181 7.29 -26.89 9.55
CA ALA A 1181 8.12 -26.25 8.53
C ALA A 1181 8.35 -27.18 7.33
N THR A 1182 8.26 -26.65 6.12
CA THR A 1182 8.43 -27.40 4.87
C THR A 1182 9.66 -26.96 4.10
N SER A 1183 10.24 -27.86 3.31
CA SER A 1183 11.32 -27.53 2.37
C SER A 1183 10.77 -27.30 0.96
N LEU A 1184 11.29 -26.28 0.26
CA LEU A 1184 10.84 -25.89 -1.09
C LEU A 1184 10.92 -27.06 -2.08
N GLY A 1185 9.79 -27.43 -2.66
CA GLY A 1185 9.62 -28.51 -3.64
C GLY A 1185 9.50 -29.93 -3.05
N GLN A 1186 9.66 -30.11 -1.73
CA GLN A 1186 9.55 -31.42 -1.08
C GLN A 1186 8.09 -31.81 -0.87
N THR A 1187 7.73 -33.08 -1.13
CA THR A 1187 6.36 -33.57 -0.91
C THR A 1187 6.19 -34.15 0.49
N TYR A 1188 5.09 -33.80 1.15
CA TYR A 1188 4.67 -34.32 2.45
C TYR A 1188 3.25 -34.89 2.33
N ASN A 1189 3.05 -36.11 2.80
CA ASN A 1189 1.73 -36.75 2.86
C ASN A 1189 1.24 -36.75 4.30
N VAL A 1190 0.06 -36.19 4.54
CA VAL A 1190 -0.66 -36.34 5.80
C VAL A 1190 -1.56 -37.55 5.68
N GLU A 1191 -1.32 -38.56 6.49
CA GLU A 1191 -2.02 -39.85 6.46
C GLU A 1191 -2.82 -40.06 7.74
N THR A 1192 -3.98 -40.71 7.64
CA THR A 1192 -4.85 -41.06 8.78
C THR A 1192 -5.17 -42.55 8.83
N ASN A 1193 -5.38 -43.06 10.04
CA ASN A 1193 -5.83 -44.43 10.27
C ASN A 1193 -6.61 -44.53 11.59
N ALA A 1194 -7.62 -45.40 11.65
CA ALA A 1194 -8.38 -45.66 12.88
C ALA A 1194 -7.64 -46.61 13.85
N ASP A 1195 -6.57 -47.29 13.42
CA ASP A 1195 -5.79 -48.21 14.25
C ASP A 1195 -4.29 -48.13 13.90
N LEU A 1196 -3.49 -47.67 14.87
CA LEU A 1196 -2.04 -47.45 14.78
C LEU A 1196 -1.25 -48.75 14.49
N THR A 1197 -1.87 -49.92 14.64
CA THR A 1197 -1.24 -51.23 14.41
C THR A 1197 -1.42 -51.80 13.00
N THR A 1198 -2.25 -51.16 12.16
CA THR A 1198 -2.54 -51.65 10.80
C THR A 1198 -1.71 -50.91 9.73
N SER A 1199 -1.34 -51.60 8.65
CA SER A 1199 -0.38 -51.10 7.66
C SER A 1199 -0.96 -50.24 6.54
N ASN A 1200 -2.28 -50.07 6.47
CA ASN A 1200 -2.95 -49.35 5.37
C ASN A 1200 -3.46 -47.99 5.86
N TRP A 1201 -2.61 -46.98 5.81
CA TRP A 1201 -2.95 -45.59 6.14
C TRP A 1201 -3.53 -44.89 4.90
N GLY A 1202 -4.60 -44.09 5.08
CA GLY A 1202 -5.23 -43.32 4.01
C GLY A 1202 -4.63 -41.91 3.92
N ILE A 1203 -4.33 -41.42 2.72
CA ILE A 1203 -3.83 -40.05 2.54
C ILE A 1203 -5.00 -39.09 2.70
N LEU A 1204 -4.92 -38.20 3.70
CA LEU A 1204 -5.86 -37.10 3.91
C LEU A 1204 -5.53 -35.94 2.97
N GLU A 1205 -4.25 -35.56 2.89
CA GLU A 1205 -3.79 -34.45 2.07
C GLU A 1205 -2.32 -34.65 1.63
N THR A 1206 -1.96 -34.07 0.49
CA THR A 1206 -0.58 -34.03 -0.01
C THR A 1206 -0.17 -32.58 -0.22
N VAL A 1207 0.91 -32.20 0.45
CA VAL A 1207 1.45 -30.83 0.47
C VAL A 1207 2.79 -30.81 -0.27
N ILE A 1208 2.97 -29.84 -1.17
CA ILE A 1208 4.27 -29.53 -1.77
C ILE A 1208 4.82 -28.30 -1.04
N GLY A 1209 5.95 -28.45 -0.34
CA GLY A 1209 6.54 -27.39 0.46
C GLY A 1209 6.98 -26.20 -0.39
N ASP A 1210 6.75 -25.00 0.12
CA ASP A 1210 7.17 -23.72 -0.46
C ASP A 1210 8.40 -23.13 0.25
N GLY A 1211 8.92 -23.81 1.27
CA GLY A 1211 10.00 -23.33 2.13
C GLY A 1211 9.53 -22.60 3.39
N GLY A 1212 8.21 -22.48 3.59
CA GLY A 1212 7.56 -21.89 4.76
C GLY A 1212 6.89 -22.91 5.70
N THR A 1213 6.00 -22.45 6.57
CA THR A 1213 5.22 -23.30 7.48
C THR A 1213 3.86 -23.62 6.86
N VAL A 1214 3.51 -24.90 6.77
CA VAL A 1214 2.19 -25.32 6.30
C VAL A 1214 1.32 -25.68 7.50
N THR A 1215 0.04 -25.33 7.40
CA THR A 1215 -1.00 -25.67 8.39
C THR A 1215 -2.06 -26.53 7.72
N VAL A 1216 -2.41 -27.66 8.35
CA VAL A 1216 -3.50 -28.55 7.92
C VAL A 1216 -4.54 -28.62 9.03
N THR A 1217 -5.80 -28.41 8.68
CA THR A 1217 -6.94 -28.52 9.61
C THR A 1217 -7.78 -29.75 9.29
N ASN A 1218 -8.28 -30.43 10.32
CA ASN A 1218 -9.20 -31.54 10.13
C ASN A 1218 -10.23 -31.61 11.26
N THR A 1219 -11.51 -31.77 10.90
CA THR A 1219 -12.59 -32.06 11.86
C THR A 1219 -12.50 -33.51 12.32
N PRO A 1220 -12.15 -33.81 13.59
CA PRO A 1220 -12.06 -35.19 14.03
C PRO A 1220 -13.47 -35.81 14.10
N GLY A 1221 -13.73 -36.84 13.30
CA GLY A 1221 -14.93 -37.67 13.49
C GLY A 1221 -14.89 -38.38 14.85
N LEU A 1222 -16.04 -38.77 15.39
CA LEU A 1222 -16.25 -39.39 16.72
C LEU A 1222 -15.57 -40.78 16.96
N SER A 1223 -14.56 -41.14 16.17
CA SER A 1223 -13.78 -42.38 16.34
C SER A 1223 -12.28 -42.07 16.42
N GLU A 1224 -11.57 -42.73 17.33
CA GLU A 1224 -10.12 -42.64 17.53
C GLU A 1224 -9.37 -42.66 16.19
N LEU A 1225 -8.82 -41.51 15.79
CA LEU A 1225 -8.12 -41.30 14.53
C LEU A 1225 -6.66 -40.95 14.83
N PHE A 1226 -5.75 -41.77 14.31
CA PHE A 1226 -4.33 -41.54 14.36
C PHE A 1226 -3.86 -40.83 13.10
N TYR A 1227 -2.89 -39.93 13.27
CA TYR A 1227 -2.32 -39.12 12.19
C TYR A 1227 -0.83 -39.43 12.04
N LYS A 1228 -0.35 -39.40 10.81
CA LYS A 1228 1.06 -39.62 10.48
C LYS A 1228 1.45 -38.74 9.30
N ILE A 1229 2.53 -37.99 9.45
CA ILE A 1229 3.12 -37.23 8.35
C ILE A 1229 4.28 -38.05 7.79
N THR A 1230 4.32 -38.24 6.48
CA THR A 1230 5.45 -38.87 5.79
C THR A 1230 6.01 -37.95 4.73
N SER A 1231 7.32 -37.99 4.53
CA SER A 1231 7.97 -37.47 3.33
C SER A 1231 8.66 -38.64 2.63
N PRO A 1232 8.56 -38.76 1.28
CA PRO A 1232 9.14 -39.88 0.52
C PRO A 1232 10.64 -40.08 0.68
#